data_AF-A0A507QRJ0-F1
#
_entry.id   AF-A0A507QRJ0-F1
#
_cell.length_a   1.000
_cell.length_b   1.000
_cell.length_c   1.000
_cell.angle_alpha   90.00
_cell.angle_beta   90.00
_cell.angle_gamma   90.00
#
_symmetry.space_group_name_H-M   'P 1'
#
loop_
_entity.id
_entity.type
_entity.pdbx_description
1 polymer ?
#
loop_
_entity_poly.entity_id
_entity_poly.type
_entity_poly.pdbx_seq_one_letter_code
_entity_poly.pdbx_strand_id
1 'polypeptide(L)'
;MADDSHPHYVPLDVPLPVTPSDQVFSDLQWKTLFSIADTVIPSIRARDHASGSAVSDKLVPVSQLNHAVSTLAKRIADNGSYSTDAAAATELARHYFEENGSSNPAFRALVERTFALYVYQEGKNGLSLILNLLNTRVGSLLLTGSPIPIQDQPFDVRERVFRSWQTASLPPLRTAYRAFSLIFKKTWAATSPTLCPVIGFPRVPISSKPAPGFDFEFLQIPPGSGPEVIETDVVVIGSGCGGGIAAKNLAEAGYRVLVVEKSYHYPSKYFPMGFSEGFTSMFEGGASIVADDGSIAVLAGSAWGGGGTVNWSASLQTQNFVRQEWAESGLPFFTSSAFQESLDRIWELLGVDSDHIQHSTSNRVILEGARKLGFAAKAVPQNTGNAEHDCPLCTMGCVGCQKKGPAASTLVDAAKAGAVFMEGFHADRVLFKKGSNGQVASGVVGTWTSRDAYLGTTGTDAVKRKAIIKASTVIVACGSLQSPLLLLRSRIKNPHIGRNLYLHPVIIAAAVFDEKTHPWQGSALTTVVNSFENLDGHGHGAKIEAPAMVPAMLLPTFPWRDGLDFKLFSSKMDHMSTFITLARDKHPGRVYPDPDDGRVRVNYTPSIFDRRHIVEALVACAQIAYVSGAREFHTTYGDMPPFVRDQDDSGEDGINNAALQAWIAELRGKSPLNVEQSMFASAHQMGTCRMGASARKSVVDPNCRVWGTRGLYVMDASVFPSASGVNPMITNLAIADWASRNLEQSTARL
;
A
#
# COMPACT_ATOMS: atom_id res chain seq x y z
N MET A 1 -9.56 -15.57 31.73
CA MET A 1 -8.60 -16.67 31.49
C MET A 1 -9.08 -17.38 30.23
N ALA A 2 -8.44 -17.09 29.10
CA ALA A 2 -8.71 -17.79 27.84
C ALA A 2 -7.92 -19.10 27.86
N ASP A 3 -8.55 -20.17 27.37
CA ASP A 3 -8.00 -21.52 27.28
C ASP A 3 -6.84 -21.55 26.27
N ASP A 4 -5.61 -21.65 26.77
CA ASP A 4 -4.33 -21.67 26.03
C ASP A 4 -4.00 -23.06 25.42
N SER A 5 -4.98 -23.98 25.32
CA SER A 5 -4.76 -25.37 24.89
C SER A 5 -4.86 -25.63 23.38
N HIS A 6 -4.92 -24.60 22.53
CA HIS A 6 -5.03 -24.77 21.08
C HIS A 6 -3.73 -24.43 20.34
N PRO A 7 -3.29 -25.26 19.37
CA PRO A 7 -2.04 -25.03 18.64
C PRO A 7 -2.12 -23.70 17.87
N HIS A 8 -1.23 -22.76 18.20
CA HIS A 8 -1.09 -21.50 17.48
C HIS A 8 -0.83 -21.77 16.00
N TYR A 9 -1.62 -21.15 15.12
CA TYR A 9 -1.39 -21.21 13.68
C TYR A 9 -0.03 -20.57 13.36
N VAL A 10 0.87 -21.38 12.78
CA VAL A 10 2.13 -20.89 12.21
C VAL A 10 1.98 -20.96 10.69
N PRO A 11 2.00 -19.82 9.97
CA PRO A 11 1.97 -19.82 8.52
C PRO A 11 3.23 -20.49 8.03
N LEU A 12 3.11 -21.33 7.00
CA LEU A 12 4.28 -21.94 6.39
C LEU A 12 5.11 -20.85 5.71
N ASP A 13 6.44 -20.95 5.84
CA ASP A 13 7.35 -19.95 5.29
C ASP A 13 7.24 -19.91 3.76
N VAL A 14 7.17 -18.68 3.23
CA VAL A 14 7.14 -18.41 1.79
C VAL A 14 8.47 -17.76 1.44
N PRO A 15 9.36 -18.40 0.69
CA PRO A 15 10.66 -17.80 0.41
C PRO A 15 10.51 -16.58 -0.50
N LEU A 16 11.46 -15.66 -0.37
CA LEU A 16 11.52 -14.51 -1.25
C LEU A 16 12.01 -14.91 -2.65
N PRO A 17 11.55 -14.24 -3.73
CA PRO A 17 12.02 -14.53 -5.08
C PRO A 17 13.53 -14.42 -5.28
N VAL A 18 14.11 -15.05 -6.30
CA VAL A 18 15.56 -14.90 -6.51
C VAL A 18 15.90 -13.46 -6.90
N THR A 19 16.93 -12.91 -6.26
CA THR A 19 17.47 -11.59 -6.60
C THR A 19 18.43 -11.76 -7.79
N PRO A 20 18.31 -10.97 -8.87
CA PRO A 20 19.24 -11.02 -10.00
C PRO A 20 20.69 -10.88 -9.54
N SER A 21 21.61 -11.63 -10.16
CA SER A 21 23.03 -11.60 -9.83
C SER A 21 23.79 -10.41 -10.43
N ASP A 22 23.11 -9.56 -11.21
CA ASP A 22 23.72 -8.40 -11.84
C ASP A 22 24.24 -7.43 -10.78
N GLN A 23 25.48 -6.99 -10.94
CA GLN A 23 26.09 -6.04 -10.00
C GLN A 23 25.39 -4.68 -10.12
N VAL A 24 24.57 -4.34 -9.11
CA VAL A 24 23.86 -3.05 -9.06
C VAL A 24 24.80 -1.91 -8.67
N PHE A 25 25.64 -2.14 -7.67
CA PHE A 25 26.65 -1.21 -7.17
C PHE A 25 27.97 -1.96 -6.93
N SER A 26 29.09 -1.24 -7.00
CA SER A 26 30.39 -1.75 -6.57
C SER A 26 30.44 -2.00 -5.06
N ASP A 27 31.37 -2.84 -4.59
CA ASP A 27 31.55 -3.15 -3.17
C ASP A 27 31.76 -1.89 -2.32
N LEU A 28 32.49 -0.91 -2.86
CA LEU A 28 32.74 0.36 -2.19
C LEU A 28 31.46 1.22 -2.10
N GLN A 29 30.64 1.23 -3.15
CA GLN A 29 29.34 1.90 -3.13
C GLN A 29 28.39 1.22 -2.15
N TRP A 30 28.39 -0.11 -2.04
CA TRP A 30 27.63 -0.83 -1.01
C TRP A 30 28.12 -0.49 0.40
N LYS A 31 29.43 -0.49 0.65
CA LYS A 31 30.01 -0.05 1.93
C LYS A 31 29.55 1.37 2.28
N THR A 32 29.55 2.27 1.31
CA THR A 32 29.08 3.65 1.46
C THR A 32 27.61 3.70 1.82
N LEU A 33 26.77 3.02 1.06
CA LEU A 33 25.32 2.99 1.27
C LEU A 33 24.96 2.42 2.64
N PHE A 34 25.60 1.31 3.05
CA PHE A 34 25.37 0.71 4.36
C PHE A 34 25.87 1.59 5.50
N SER A 35 26.92 2.39 5.31
CA SER A 35 27.27 3.42 6.30
C SER A 35 26.18 4.49 6.43
N ILE A 36 25.47 4.84 5.36
CA ILE A 36 24.32 5.76 5.46
C ILE A 36 23.14 5.04 6.11
N ALA A 37 22.90 3.77 5.81
CA ALA A 37 21.87 2.96 6.47
C ALA A 37 22.08 2.90 7.99
N ASP A 38 23.32 2.72 8.43
CA ASP A 38 23.71 2.70 9.84
C ASP A 38 23.67 4.09 10.48
N THR A 39 23.61 5.15 9.66
CA THR A 39 23.32 6.50 10.14
C THR A 39 21.83 6.65 10.47
N VAL A 40 20.96 6.06 9.65
CA VAL A 40 19.50 6.10 9.85
C VAL A 40 19.05 5.15 10.97
N ILE A 41 19.62 3.94 11.02
CA ILE A 41 19.34 2.89 12.00
C ILE A 41 20.64 2.52 12.76
N PRO A 42 21.12 3.39 13.67
CA PRO A 42 22.36 3.16 14.40
C PRO A 42 22.22 2.23 15.59
N SER A 43 23.36 1.66 15.98
CA SER A 43 23.58 1.15 17.34
C SER A 43 23.69 2.34 18.30
N ILE A 44 22.85 2.38 19.34
CA ILE A 44 22.91 3.40 20.38
C ILE A 44 23.77 2.88 21.52
N ARG A 45 24.83 3.62 21.86
CA ARG A 45 25.78 3.25 22.93
C ARG A 45 25.96 4.39 23.93
N ALA A 46 26.30 4.03 25.16
CA ALA A 46 26.67 5.02 26.15
C ALA A 46 28.04 5.62 25.79
N ARG A 47 28.18 6.93 25.97
CA ARG A 47 29.47 7.61 25.89
C ARG A 47 30.26 7.29 27.16
N ASP A 48 31.22 6.36 27.07
CA ASP A 48 32.23 6.17 28.12
C ASP A 48 33.47 7.05 27.83
N HIS A 49 34.27 7.30 28.86
CA HIS A 49 35.51 8.09 28.73
C HIS A 49 36.73 7.22 28.34
N ALA A 50 36.56 5.90 28.14
CA ALA A 50 37.66 4.93 28.12
C ALA A 50 37.72 4.03 26.88
N SER A 51 36.67 3.94 26.06
CA SER A 51 36.65 3.15 24.83
C SER A 51 36.76 4.07 23.60
N GLY A 52 37.62 3.69 22.65
CA GLY A 52 37.61 4.30 21.33
C GLY A 52 36.26 4.03 20.67
N SER A 53 35.52 5.08 20.29
CA SER A 53 34.20 4.91 19.69
C SER A 53 34.31 4.16 18.36
N ALA A 54 33.53 3.10 18.19
CA ALA A 54 33.34 2.55 16.85
C ALA A 54 32.79 3.67 15.95
N VAL A 55 33.35 3.80 14.75
CA VAL A 55 32.96 4.82 13.75
C VAL A 55 31.46 4.77 13.45
N SER A 56 30.82 3.61 13.70
CA SER A 56 29.41 3.28 13.44
C SER A 56 28.40 3.77 14.48
N ASP A 57 28.79 4.06 15.72
CA ASP A 57 27.86 4.07 16.84
C ASP A 57 27.38 5.47 17.22
N LYS A 58 26.08 5.60 17.57
CA LYS A 58 25.52 6.83 18.12
C LYS A 58 25.77 6.85 19.63
N LEU A 59 26.71 7.69 20.06
CA LEU A 59 27.04 7.86 21.47
C LEU A 59 26.12 8.88 22.17
N VAL A 60 25.43 8.44 23.20
CA VAL A 60 24.56 9.27 24.05
C VAL A 60 25.02 9.26 25.51
N PRO A 61 24.65 10.26 26.32
CA PRO A 61 24.93 10.23 27.76
C PRO A 61 24.43 8.94 28.42
N VAL A 62 25.23 8.38 29.34
CA VAL A 62 24.89 7.15 30.09
C VAL A 62 23.50 7.27 30.73
N SER A 63 23.20 8.42 31.33
CA SER A 63 21.90 8.70 31.96
C SER A 63 20.75 8.63 30.96
N GLN A 64 20.94 9.14 29.73
CA GLN A 64 19.93 9.10 28.68
C GLN A 64 19.66 7.67 28.21
N LEU A 65 20.71 6.87 27.97
CA LEU A 65 20.55 5.47 27.55
C LEU A 65 19.90 4.64 28.67
N ASN A 66 20.37 4.78 29.91
CA ASN A 66 19.81 4.06 31.04
C ASN A 66 18.34 4.40 31.26
N HIS A 67 17.95 5.67 31.10
CA HIS A 67 16.55 6.08 31.15
C HIS A 67 15.74 5.44 30.03
N ALA A 68 16.21 5.52 28.78
CA ALA A 68 15.53 4.94 27.63
C ALA A 68 15.33 3.41 27.76
N VAL A 69 16.39 2.70 28.19
CA VAL A 69 16.35 1.25 28.43
C VAL A 69 15.37 0.93 29.56
N SER A 70 15.45 1.64 30.70
CA SER A 70 14.58 1.40 31.85
C SER A 70 13.10 1.65 31.51
N THR A 71 12.78 2.76 30.83
CA THR A 71 11.42 3.06 30.40
C THR A 71 10.89 2.01 29.44
N LEU A 72 11.70 1.57 28.47
CA LEU A 72 11.29 0.55 27.52
C LEU A 72 11.13 -0.83 28.17
N ALA A 73 12.06 -1.22 29.05
CA ALA A 73 12.01 -2.48 29.78
C ALA A 73 10.74 -2.58 30.63
N LYS A 74 10.34 -1.49 31.30
CA LYS A 74 9.08 -1.43 32.04
C LYS A 74 7.88 -1.71 31.12
N ARG A 75 7.82 -1.05 29.96
CA ARG A 75 6.74 -1.28 28.97
C ARG A 75 6.72 -2.71 28.42
N ILE A 76 7.88 -3.29 28.15
CA ILE A 76 8.00 -4.69 27.71
C ILE A 76 7.49 -5.64 28.80
N ALA A 77 7.84 -5.41 30.06
CA ALA A 77 7.36 -6.23 31.18
C ALA A 77 5.82 -6.15 31.32
N ASP A 78 5.24 -4.97 31.10
CA ASP A 78 3.79 -4.75 31.11
C ASP A 78 3.08 -5.41 29.90
N ASN A 79 3.81 -5.79 28.84
CA ASN A 79 3.20 -6.25 27.58
C ASN A 79 2.61 -7.66 27.62
N GLY A 80 2.91 -8.49 28.63
CA GLY A 80 2.25 -9.78 28.91
C GLY A 80 2.35 -10.87 27.82
N SER A 81 2.82 -10.54 26.61
CA SER A 81 2.90 -11.44 25.44
C SER A 81 4.06 -12.44 25.52
N TYR A 82 4.96 -12.24 26.46
CA TYR A 82 5.95 -13.21 26.89
C TYR A 82 6.08 -13.03 28.41
N SER A 83 5.89 -14.11 29.17
CA SER A 83 6.31 -14.19 30.57
C SER A 83 7.82 -13.91 30.62
N THR A 84 8.20 -12.64 30.63
CA THR A 84 9.58 -12.20 30.67
C THR A 84 9.81 -11.61 32.04
N ASP A 85 10.69 -12.25 32.80
CA ASP A 85 11.25 -11.65 34.00
C ASP A 85 11.87 -10.28 33.63
N ALA A 86 11.87 -9.34 34.58
CA ALA A 86 12.34 -7.96 34.39
C ALA A 86 13.76 -7.89 33.79
N ALA A 87 14.61 -8.88 34.09
CA ALA A 87 15.93 -9.02 33.48
C ALA A 87 15.86 -9.26 31.96
N ALA A 88 14.97 -10.15 31.50
CA ALA A 88 14.79 -10.42 30.07
C ALA A 88 14.19 -9.21 29.32
N ALA A 89 13.27 -8.48 29.95
CA ALA A 89 12.72 -7.25 29.39
C ALA A 89 13.80 -6.16 29.24
N THR A 90 14.68 -6.01 30.24
CA THR A 90 15.82 -5.09 30.20
C THR A 90 16.80 -5.47 29.10
N GLU A 91 17.09 -6.76 28.96
CA GLU A 91 18.00 -7.26 27.94
C GLU A 91 17.45 -7.06 26.52
N LEU A 92 16.15 -7.32 26.31
CA LEU A 92 15.50 -7.04 25.03
C LEU A 92 15.50 -5.55 24.70
N ALA A 93 15.23 -4.69 25.68
CA ALA A 93 15.31 -3.24 25.51
C ALA A 93 16.74 -2.79 25.12
N ARG A 94 17.76 -3.35 25.78
CA ARG A 94 19.16 -3.09 25.46
C ARG A 94 19.48 -3.52 24.02
N HIS A 95 19.16 -4.76 23.65
CA HIS A 95 19.38 -5.27 22.28
C HIS A 95 18.68 -4.43 21.21
N TYR A 96 17.46 -3.95 21.47
CA TYR A 96 16.74 -3.06 20.57
C TYR A 96 17.50 -1.75 20.29
N PHE A 97 18.03 -1.10 21.33
CA PHE A 97 18.82 0.12 21.16
C PHE A 97 20.18 -0.16 20.49
N GLU A 98 20.77 -1.31 20.78
CA GLU A 98 22.06 -1.73 20.24
C GLU A 98 22.00 -2.26 18.80
N GLU A 99 20.82 -2.64 18.31
CA GLU A 99 20.64 -3.10 16.93
C GLU A 99 21.14 -2.05 15.93
N ASN A 100 21.89 -2.48 14.92
CA ASN A 100 22.27 -1.64 13.79
C ASN A 100 21.77 -2.30 12.51
N GLY A 101 21.28 -1.49 11.56
CA GLY A 101 20.68 -1.95 10.31
C GLY A 101 21.58 -2.90 9.52
N SER A 102 22.76 -2.45 9.09
CA SER A 102 23.63 -3.25 8.24
C SER A 102 24.28 -4.44 8.95
N SER A 103 24.30 -4.49 10.28
CA SER A 103 24.81 -5.68 10.99
C SER A 103 23.92 -6.93 10.80
N ASN A 104 22.66 -6.74 10.43
CA ASN A 104 21.71 -7.81 10.16
C ASN A 104 21.84 -8.30 8.70
N PRO A 105 22.19 -9.58 8.44
CA PRO A 105 22.30 -10.11 7.08
C PRO A 105 20.99 -10.03 6.27
N ALA A 106 19.84 -10.21 6.93
CA ALA A 106 18.53 -10.12 6.27
C ALA A 106 18.23 -8.68 5.82
N PHE A 107 18.68 -7.68 6.59
CA PHE A 107 18.59 -6.27 6.21
C PHE A 107 19.38 -6.00 4.94
N ARG A 108 20.65 -6.44 4.86
CA ARG A 108 21.50 -6.26 3.67
C ARG A 108 20.87 -6.89 2.44
N ALA A 109 20.46 -8.16 2.55
CA ALA A 109 19.84 -8.89 1.47
C ALA A 109 18.56 -8.22 0.94
N LEU A 110 17.74 -7.65 1.84
CA LEU A 110 16.51 -6.97 1.45
C LEU A 110 16.77 -5.58 0.84
N VAL A 111 17.80 -4.85 1.28
CA VAL A 111 18.25 -3.61 0.60
C VAL A 111 18.75 -3.94 -0.81
N GLU A 112 19.65 -4.91 -0.96
CA GLU A 112 20.18 -5.35 -2.25
C GLU A 112 19.07 -5.76 -3.21
N ARG A 113 18.11 -6.57 -2.73
CA ARG A 113 16.90 -6.94 -3.47
C ARG A 113 16.11 -5.73 -3.92
N THR A 114 15.89 -4.76 -3.04
CA THR A 114 15.12 -3.55 -3.36
C THR A 114 15.74 -2.79 -4.53
N PHE A 115 17.06 -2.61 -4.48
CA PHE A 115 17.82 -1.96 -5.55
C PHE A 115 17.86 -2.80 -6.83
N ALA A 116 17.99 -4.11 -6.74
CA ALA A 116 18.00 -4.98 -7.92
C ALA A 116 16.65 -4.96 -8.64
N LEU A 117 15.55 -5.16 -7.90
CA LEU A 117 14.23 -5.47 -8.45
C LEU A 117 13.27 -4.29 -8.57
N TYR A 118 13.38 -3.25 -7.74
CA TYR A 118 12.30 -2.26 -7.59
C TYR A 118 12.74 -0.82 -7.85
N VAL A 119 14.04 -0.50 -7.74
CA VAL A 119 14.56 0.81 -8.15
C VAL A 119 14.72 0.84 -9.68
N TYR A 120 14.27 1.91 -10.34
CA TYR A 120 14.45 2.11 -11.79
C TYR A 120 15.91 2.42 -12.14
N GLN A 121 16.32 2.15 -13.37
CA GLN A 121 17.70 2.35 -13.82
C GLN A 121 18.14 3.81 -13.70
N GLU A 122 17.28 4.77 -14.03
CA GLU A 122 17.50 6.20 -13.79
C GLU A 122 17.85 6.49 -12.33
N GLY A 123 17.09 5.94 -11.38
CA GLY A 123 17.34 6.07 -9.95
C GLY A 123 18.66 5.43 -9.51
N LYS A 124 18.97 4.23 -10.02
CA LYS A 124 20.26 3.55 -9.77
C LYS A 124 21.43 4.40 -10.26
N ASN A 125 21.34 4.97 -11.45
CA ASN A 125 22.37 5.81 -12.05
C ASN A 125 22.60 7.09 -11.22
N GLY A 126 21.52 7.78 -10.84
CA GLY A 126 21.59 8.98 -10.01
C GLY A 126 22.22 8.73 -8.64
N LEU A 127 21.84 7.63 -7.99
CA LEU A 127 22.41 7.24 -6.69
C LEU A 127 23.86 6.75 -6.83
N SER A 128 24.18 6.01 -7.88
CA SER A 128 25.56 5.59 -8.20
C SER A 128 26.50 6.78 -8.32
N LEU A 129 26.06 7.86 -8.97
CA LEU A 129 26.83 9.11 -9.07
C LEU A 129 27.08 9.74 -7.69
N ILE A 130 26.04 9.84 -6.85
CA ILE A 130 26.17 10.39 -5.49
C ILE A 130 27.14 9.55 -4.66
N LEU A 131 26.99 8.22 -4.68
CA LEU A 131 27.86 7.30 -3.94
C LEU A 131 29.32 7.37 -4.45
N ASN A 132 29.54 7.51 -5.75
CA ASN A 132 30.90 7.68 -6.31
C ASN A 132 31.55 8.99 -5.86
N LEU A 133 30.81 10.10 -5.83
CA LEU A 133 31.33 11.36 -5.32
C LEU A 133 31.72 11.24 -3.84
N LEU A 134 30.86 10.62 -3.02
CA LEU A 134 31.12 10.39 -1.59
C LEU A 134 32.33 9.50 -1.31
N ASN A 135 32.79 8.72 -2.29
CA ASN A 135 33.95 7.83 -2.20
C ASN A 135 35.29 8.49 -2.56
N THR A 136 35.28 9.69 -3.14
CA THR A 136 36.50 10.41 -3.52
C THR A 136 36.78 11.54 -2.55
N ARG A 137 38.04 11.81 -2.19
CA ARG A 137 38.38 12.92 -1.27
C ARG A 137 37.78 14.26 -1.70
N VAL A 138 37.82 14.55 -3.00
CA VAL A 138 37.28 15.80 -3.55
C VAL A 138 35.75 15.82 -3.48
N GLY A 139 35.07 14.74 -3.88
CA GLY A 139 33.61 14.66 -3.83
C GLY A 139 33.08 14.62 -2.40
N SER A 140 33.75 13.94 -1.47
CA SER A 140 33.43 13.98 -0.04
C SER A 140 33.58 15.41 0.50
N LEU A 141 34.65 16.12 0.15
CA LEU A 141 34.81 17.51 0.57
C LEU A 141 33.66 18.39 0.08
N LEU A 142 33.23 18.20 -1.17
CA LEU A 142 32.11 18.93 -1.77
C LEU A 142 30.76 18.60 -1.12
N LEU A 143 30.49 17.33 -0.80
CA LEU A 143 29.18 16.85 -0.34
C LEU A 143 29.04 16.79 1.18
N THR A 144 30.15 16.72 1.91
CA THR A 144 30.16 16.52 3.37
C THR A 144 31.01 17.56 4.12
N GLY A 145 31.74 18.42 3.42
CA GLY A 145 32.66 19.39 4.04
C GLY A 145 33.94 18.76 4.61
N SER A 146 34.25 17.50 4.30
CA SER A 146 35.45 16.78 4.77
C SER A 146 36.09 15.96 3.65
N PRO A 147 37.42 15.94 3.50
CA PRO A 147 38.08 15.11 2.49
C PRO A 147 38.12 13.61 2.85
N ILE A 148 37.64 13.24 4.04
CA ILE A 148 37.52 11.83 4.47
C ILE A 148 36.27 11.25 3.79
N PRO A 149 36.33 10.08 3.12
CA PRO A 149 35.15 9.41 2.59
C PRO A 149 34.07 9.18 3.65
N ILE A 150 32.80 9.35 3.29
CA ILE A 150 31.70 9.39 4.28
C ILE A 150 31.63 8.11 5.14
N GLN A 151 31.90 6.94 4.56
CA GLN A 151 31.91 5.65 5.25
C GLN A 151 33.00 5.51 6.32
N ASP A 152 34.04 6.34 6.26
CA ASP A 152 35.14 6.35 7.21
C ASP A 152 35.07 7.58 8.13
N GLN A 153 34.02 8.42 8.02
CA GLN A 153 33.77 9.53 8.94
C GLN A 153 33.06 9.07 10.21
N PRO A 154 33.34 9.71 11.38
CA PRO A 154 32.62 9.47 12.61
C PRO A 154 31.10 9.60 12.47
N PHE A 155 30.36 8.83 13.27
CA PHE A 155 28.89 8.78 13.23
C PHE A 155 28.23 10.17 13.28
N ASP A 156 28.67 11.04 14.20
CA ASP A 156 28.06 12.36 14.40
C ASP A 156 28.23 13.29 13.18
N VAL A 157 29.31 13.09 12.42
CA VAL A 157 29.52 13.78 11.14
C VAL A 157 28.59 13.22 10.08
N ARG A 158 28.50 11.88 9.93
CA ARG A 158 27.58 11.23 8.97
C ARG A 158 26.13 11.63 9.23
N GLU A 159 25.70 11.65 10.49
CA GLU A 159 24.36 12.06 10.91
C GLU A 159 24.08 13.51 10.50
N ARG A 160 25.01 14.43 10.76
CA ARG A 160 24.88 15.84 10.38
C ARG A 160 24.79 16.02 8.86
N VAL A 161 25.63 15.31 8.11
CA VAL A 161 25.64 15.34 6.64
C VAL A 161 24.32 14.83 6.10
N PHE A 162 23.87 13.64 6.53
CA PHE A 162 22.63 13.06 6.05
C PHE A 162 21.40 13.94 6.40
N ARG A 163 21.35 14.52 7.61
CA ARG A 163 20.31 15.48 7.99
C ARG A 163 20.32 16.72 7.10
N SER A 164 21.50 17.24 6.74
CA SER A 164 21.60 18.42 5.86
C SER A 164 21.02 18.18 4.46
N TRP A 165 20.94 16.92 4.01
CA TRP A 165 20.35 16.58 2.71
C TRP A 165 18.84 16.84 2.67
N GLN A 166 18.14 16.86 3.80
CA GLN A 166 16.70 17.14 3.86
C GLN A 166 16.33 18.51 3.29
N THR A 167 17.17 19.51 3.52
CA THR A 167 16.95 20.91 3.10
C THR A 167 18.03 21.42 2.15
N ALA A 168 18.84 20.51 1.60
CA ALA A 168 19.92 20.86 0.69
C ALA A 168 19.40 21.61 -0.54
N SER A 169 20.16 22.61 -0.99
CA SER A 169 19.83 23.37 -2.22
C SER A 169 19.82 22.48 -3.47
N LEU A 170 20.63 21.40 -3.47
CA LEU A 170 20.73 20.41 -4.55
C LEU A 170 19.55 19.41 -4.51
N PRO A 171 18.63 19.42 -5.50
CA PRO A 171 17.49 18.49 -5.54
C PRO A 171 17.85 16.99 -5.50
N PRO A 172 18.95 16.51 -6.11
CA PRO A 172 19.35 15.11 -5.99
C PRO A 172 19.63 14.66 -4.56
N LEU A 173 20.18 15.53 -3.70
CA LEU A 173 20.43 15.19 -2.29
C LEU A 173 19.12 15.09 -1.50
N ARG A 174 18.16 15.99 -1.73
CA ARG A 174 16.82 15.90 -1.12
C ARG A 174 16.08 14.63 -1.53
N THR A 175 16.24 14.22 -2.80
CA THR A 175 15.67 12.97 -3.31
C THR A 175 16.35 11.75 -2.69
N ALA A 176 17.68 11.76 -2.58
CA ALA A 176 18.43 10.69 -1.92
C ALA A 176 18.07 10.56 -0.44
N TYR A 177 17.92 11.68 0.29
CA TYR A 177 17.45 11.68 1.68
C TYR A 177 16.11 10.95 1.83
N ARG A 178 15.09 11.36 1.07
CA ARG A 178 13.74 10.75 1.12
C ARG A 178 13.78 9.27 0.79
N ALA A 179 14.48 8.90 -0.29
CA ALA A 179 14.58 7.50 -0.73
C ALA A 179 15.31 6.63 0.30
N PHE A 180 16.48 7.05 0.78
CA PHE A 180 17.27 6.31 1.75
C PHE A 180 16.56 6.19 3.11
N SER A 181 15.98 7.29 3.62
CA SER A 181 15.20 7.24 4.85
C SER A 181 14.05 6.24 4.74
N LEU A 182 13.27 6.26 3.66
CA LEU A 182 12.15 5.35 3.47
C LEU A 182 12.61 3.89 3.37
N ILE A 183 13.60 3.61 2.51
CA ILE A 183 14.13 2.26 2.28
C ILE A 183 14.68 1.68 3.59
N PHE A 184 15.57 2.39 4.27
CA PHE A 184 16.25 1.85 5.46
C PHE A 184 15.29 1.65 6.64
N LYS A 185 14.37 2.59 6.90
CA LYS A 185 13.35 2.41 7.95
C LYS A 185 12.42 1.24 7.64
N LYS A 186 11.98 1.09 6.39
CA LYS A 186 11.12 -0.03 5.96
C LYS A 186 11.84 -1.35 6.10
N THR A 187 13.07 -1.46 5.60
CA THR A 187 13.86 -2.68 5.68
C THR A 187 14.12 -3.06 7.13
N TRP A 188 14.51 -2.12 7.99
CA TRP A 188 14.68 -2.38 9.42
C TRP A 188 13.39 -2.87 10.07
N ALA A 189 12.26 -2.20 9.83
CA ALA A 189 10.97 -2.64 10.37
C ALA A 189 10.56 -4.02 9.84
N ALA A 190 10.99 -4.40 8.64
CA ALA A 190 10.71 -5.69 8.03
C ALA A 190 11.60 -6.84 8.54
N THR A 191 12.83 -6.54 8.97
CA THR A 191 13.86 -7.56 9.28
C THR A 191 14.37 -7.52 10.73
N SER A 192 13.98 -6.53 11.53
CA SER A 192 14.46 -6.38 12.90
C SER A 192 14.04 -7.57 13.76
N PRO A 193 14.98 -8.25 14.44
CA PRO A 193 14.66 -9.33 15.36
C PRO A 193 14.09 -8.80 16.67
N THR A 194 14.22 -7.51 16.96
CA THR A 194 13.83 -6.90 18.24
C THR A 194 12.56 -6.05 18.16
N LEU A 195 12.23 -5.45 17.01
CA LEU A 195 11.08 -4.53 16.92
C LEU A 195 9.75 -5.18 17.31
N CYS A 196 9.36 -6.28 16.64
CA CYS A 196 8.09 -6.95 16.92
C CYS A 196 8.00 -7.48 18.36
N PRO A 197 9.04 -8.13 18.92
CA PRO A 197 9.04 -8.50 20.34
C PRO A 197 8.88 -7.31 21.29
N VAL A 198 9.55 -6.18 21.01
CA VAL A 198 9.49 -4.98 21.85
C VAL A 198 8.08 -4.39 21.91
N ILE A 199 7.41 -4.27 20.76
CA ILE A 199 6.06 -3.69 20.67
C ILE A 199 4.94 -4.73 20.84
N GLY A 200 5.29 -6.01 21.03
CA GLY A 200 4.31 -7.10 21.11
C GLY A 200 3.45 -7.26 19.85
N PHE A 201 4.03 -7.02 18.66
CA PHE A 201 3.32 -7.22 17.39
C PHE A 201 3.23 -8.72 17.06
N PRO A 202 2.03 -9.27 16.81
CA PRO A 202 1.87 -10.69 16.54
C PRO A 202 2.20 -11.01 15.08
N ARG A 203 2.90 -12.13 14.83
CA ARG A 203 3.22 -12.59 13.46
C ARG A 203 1.96 -12.92 12.64
N VAL A 204 0.88 -13.32 13.30
CA VAL A 204 -0.42 -13.67 12.71
C VAL A 204 -1.55 -13.00 13.49
N PRO A 205 -2.77 -12.85 12.92
CA PRO A 205 -3.89 -12.28 13.66
C PRO A 205 -4.17 -13.09 14.93
N ILE A 206 -4.40 -12.40 16.05
CA ILE A 206 -4.62 -13.03 17.36
C ILE A 206 -5.96 -13.77 17.37
N SER A 207 -7.00 -13.17 16.80
CA SER A 207 -8.38 -13.63 16.85
C SER A 207 -8.84 -14.43 15.62
N SER A 208 -8.12 -14.34 14.49
CA SER A 208 -8.52 -15.05 13.27
C SER A 208 -8.02 -16.49 13.27
N LYS A 209 -8.93 -17.43 13.01
CA LYS A 209 -8.60 -18.85 12.80
C LYS A 209 -8.41 -19.13 11.30
N PRO A 210 -7.41 -19.93 10.90
CA PRO A 210 -7.32 -20.38 9.52
C PRO A 210 -8.57 -21.16 9.12
N ALA A 211 -9.14 -20.83 7.97
CA ALA A 211 -10.25 -21.58 7.38
C ALA A 211 -9.81 -22.16 6.03
N PRO A 212 -10.31 -23.35 5.64
CA PRO A 212 -10.10 -23.85 4.29
C PRO A 212 -10.76 -22.88 3.30
N GLY A 213 -9.95 -22.35 2.38
CA GLY A 213 -10.44 -21.60 1.23
C GLY A 213 -11.01 -22.53 0.15
N PHE A 214 -11.43 -21.95 -0.97
CA PHE A 214 -11.79 -22.73 -2.16
C PHE A 214 -10.53 -23.35 -2.80
N ASP A 215 -10.64 -24.60 -3.25
CA ASP A 215 -9.55 -25.30 -3.92
C ASP A 215 -9.60 -25.00 -5.42
N PHE A 216 -8.79 -24.03 -5.86
CA PHE A 216 -8.71 -23.62 -7.25
C PHE A 216 -7.81 -24.57 -8.04
N GLU A 217 -8.31 -25.07 -9.16
CA GLU A 217 -7.51 -25.75 -10.16
C GLU A 217 -6.96 -24.74 -11.18
N PHE A 218 -5.65 -24.78 -11.41
CA PHE A 218 -4.97 -23.90 -12.36
C PHE A 218 -4.37 -24.72 -13.51
N LEU A 219 -4.64 -24.29 -14.75
CA LEU A 219 -4.03 -24.86 -15.94
C LEU A 219 -2.50 -24.85 -15.82
N GLN A 220 -1.90 -26.02 -16.00
CA GLN A 220 -0.46 -26.19 -16.09
C GLN A 220 -0.06 -26.49 -17.53
N ILE A 221 0.98 -25.84 -18.02
CA ILE A 221 1.53 -26.10 -19.35
C ILE A 221 2.78 -26.97 -19.17
N PRO A 222 2.88 -28.15 -19.81
CA PRO A 222 4.08 -28.98 -19.70
C PRO A 222 5.31 -28.26 -20.28
N PRO A 223 6.55 -28.73 -20.03
CA PRO A 223 7.72 -28.22 -20.75
C PRO A 223 7.60 -28.43 -22.27
N GLY A 224 8.09 -27.48 -23.07
CA GLY A 224 8.02 -27.55 -24.54
C GLY A 224 8.68 -26.37 -25.23
N SER A 225 9.11 -26.56 -26.49
CA SER A 225 9.83 -25.55 -27.28
C SER A 225 8.94 -24.59 -28.06
N GLY A 226 7.70 -24.99 -28.36
CA GLY A 226 6.71 -24.18 -29.09
C GLY A 226 5.79 -23.37 -28.18
N PRO A 227 5.08 -22.36 -28.72
CA PRO A 227 4.03 -21.68 -27.99
C PRO A 227 2.85 -22.63 -27.73
N GLU A 228 2.31 -22.59 -26.52
CA GLU A 228 1.05 -23.28 -26.19
C GLU A 228 -0.13 -22.49 -26.76
N VAL A 229 -1.14 -23.17 -27.32
CA VAL A 229 -2.33 -22.51 -27.87
C VAL A 229 -3.56 -22.99 -27.11
N ILE A 230 -4.29 -22.05 -26.52
CA ILE A 230 -5.50 -22.31 -25.74
C ILE A 230 -6.65 -21.57 -26.41
N GLU A 231 -7.82 -22.19 -26.49
CA GLU A 231 -9.02 -21.58 -27.09
C GLU A 231 -10.13 -21.47 -26.06
N THR A 232 -10.76 -20.31 -26.01
CA THR A 232 -11.86 -19.99 -25.10
C THR A 232 -12.78 -18.97 -25.77
N ASP A 233 -13.97 -18.73 -25.23
CA ASP A 233 -14.85 -17.69 -25.78
C ASP A 233 -14.45 -16.32 -25.24
N VAL A 234 -14.17 -16.25 -23.94
CA VAL A 234 -13.73 -15.04 -23.23
C VAL A 234 -12.43 -15.31 -22.49
N VAL A 235 -11.47 -14.38 -22.63
CA VAL A 235 -10.29 -14.31 -21.75
C VAL A 235 -10.37 -13.05 -20.88
N VAL A 236 -10.25 -13.24 -19.56
CA VAL A 236 -10.19 -12.16 -18.57
C VAL A 236 -8.75 -12.04 -18.07
N ILE A 237 -8.13 -10.88 -18.28
CA ILE A 237 -6.73 -10.63 -17.94
C ILE A 237 -6.66 -9.85 -16.62
N GLY A 238 -6.38 -10.56 -15.54
CA GLY A 238 -6.34 -10.07 -14.16
C GLY A 238 -7.48 -10.65 -13.32
N SER A 239 -7.13 -11.22 -12.16
CA SER A 239 -8.07 -11.87 -11.23
C SER A 239 -8.65 -10.91 -10.17
N GLY A 240 -8.38 -9.61 -10.28
CA GLY A 240 -8.81 -8.59 -9.32
C GLY A 240 -10.33 -8.38 -9.25
N CYS A 241 -10.78 -7.42 -8.46
CA CYS A 241 -12.21 -7.16 -8.19
C CYS A 241 -13.09 -7.12 -9.45
N GLY A 242 -12.71 -6.34 -10.46
CA GLY A 242 -13.50 -6.24 -11.70
C GLY A 242 -13.43 -7.50 -12.56
N GLY A 243 -12.26 -8.14 -12.63
CA GLY A 243 -12.05 -9.39 -13.37
C GLY A 243 -12.85 -10.57 -12.79
N GLY A 244 -12.90 -10.68 -11.46
CA GLY A 244 -13.69 -11.71 -10.78
C GLY A 244 -15.20 -11.61 -11.08
N ILE A 245 -15.76 -10.40 -11.07
CA ILE A 245 -17.16 -10.17 -11.43
C ILE A 245 -17.43 -10.49 -12.90
N ALA A 246 -16.56 -10.02 -13.80
CA ALA A 246 -16.70 -10.29 -15.23
C ALA A 246 -16.66 -11.80 -15.52
N ALA A 247 -15.72 -12.52 -14.88
CA ALA A 247 -15.59 -13.96 -15.01
C ALA A 247 -16.83 -14.70 -14.48
N LYS A 248 -17.31 -14.34 -13.27
CA LYS A 248 -18.53 -14.90 -12.67
C LYS A 248 -19.73 -14.77 -13.61
N ASN A 249 -20.06 -13.53 -13.98
CA ASN A 249 -21.27 -13.26 -14.74
C ASN A 249 -21.24 -13.93 -16.13
N LEU A 250 -20.08 -13.95 -16.81
CA LEU A 250 -19.97 -14.58 -18.13
C LEU A 250 -19.93 -16.11 -18.06
N ALA A 251 -19.32 -16.70 -17.02
CA ALA A 251 -19.36 -18.15 -16.83
C ALA A 251 -20.79 -18.62 -16.48
N GLU A 252 -21.51 -17.89 -15.62
CA GLU A 252 -22.92 -18.16 -15.30
C GLU A 252 -23.85 -18.03 -16.53
N ALA A 253 -23.48 -17.17 -17.47
CA ALA A 253 -24.17 -17.05 -18.76
C ALA A 253 -23.79 -18.14 -19.77
N GLY A 254 -22.93 -19.09 -19.41
CA GLY A 254 -22.56 -20.26 -20.22
C GLY A 254 -21.40 -20.06 -21.20
N TYR A 255 -20.66 -18.94 -21.12
CA TYR A 255 -19.45 -18.76 -21.92
C TYR A 255 -18.30 -19.61 -21.37
N ARG A 256 -17.43 -20.13 -22.25
CA ARG A 256 -16.13 -20.63 -21.80
C ARG A 256 -15.26 -19.43 -21.43
N VAL A 257 -14.93 -19.34 -20.14
CA VAL A 257 -14.14 -18.25 -19.58
C VAL A 257 -12.80 -18.78 -19.10
N LEU A 258 -11.71 -18.14 -19.54
CA LEU A 258 -10.38 -18.33 -18.98
C LEU A 258 -9.94 -17.05 -18.28
N VAL A 259 -9.67 -17.12 -16.98
CA VAL A 259 -9.06 -16.01 -16.23
C VAL A 259 -7.56 -16.25 -16.12
N VAL A 260 -6.78 -15.24 -16.46
CA VAL A 260 -5.32 -15.27 -16.36
C VAL A 260 -4.80 -14.23 -15.37
N GLU A 261 -3.86 -14.61 -14.51
CA GLU A 261 -3.26 -13.77 -13.47
C GLU A 261 -1.74 -13.83 -13.57
N LYS A 262 -1.05 -12.69 -13.46
CA LYS A 262 0.41 -12.64 -13.50
C LYS A 262 1.04 -13.14 -12.20
N SER A 263 0.32 -12.99 -11.10
CA SER A 263 0.72 -13.43 -9.76
C SER A 263 0.17 -14.82 -9.44
N TYR A 264 0.30 -15.22 -8.17
CA TYR A 264 0.03 -16.55 -7.67
C TYR A 264 -1.04 -16.54 -6.57
N HIS A 265 -1.81 -17.61 -6.45
CA HIS A 265 -2.72 -17.89 -5.34
C HIS A 265 -1.97 -18.35 -4.08
N TYR A 266 -2.32 -17.81 -2.92
CA TYR A 266 -1.82 -18.28 -1.63
C TYR A 266 -3.02 -18.83 -0.83
N PRO A 267 -3.11 -20.17 -0.66
CA PRO A 267 -4.09 -20.75 0.24
C PRO A 267 -3.89 -20.24 1.66
N SER A 268 -4.94 -20.27 2.49
CA SER A 268 -4.94 -19.73 3.85
C SER A 268 -3.72 -20.12 4.70
N LYS A 269 -3.25 -21.37 4.58
CA LYS A 269 -2.10 -21.90 5.32
C LYS A 269 -0.73 -21.37 4.85
N TYR A 270 -0.66 -20.83 3.63
CA TYR A 270 0.54 -20.35 2.94
C TYR A 270 0.55 -18.84 2.72
N PHE A 271 -0.33 -18.07 3.38
CA PHE A 271 -0.22 -16.61 3.27
C PHE A 271 1.15 -16.15 3.80
N PRO A 272 1.90 -15.35 3.02
CA PRO A 272 3.20 -14.82 3.42
C PRO A 272 3.03 -13.71 4.46
N MET A 273 2.78 -14.09 5.72
CA MET A 273 2.46 -13.15 6.80
C MET A 273 3.67 -12.37 7.33
N GLY A 274 4.89 -12.77 6.96
CA GLY A 274 6.10 -11.99 7.23
C GLY A 274 6.12 -10.70 6.41
N PHE A 275 6.67 -9.61 6.96
CA PHE A 275 6.67 -8.32 6.26
C PHE A 275 7.44 -8.39 4.94
N SER A 276 8.65 -8.92 4.95
CA SER A 276 9.49 -9.05 3.76
C SER A 276 8.80 -9.88 2.68
N GLU A 277 8.32 -11.06 3.06
CA GLU A 277 7.70 -12.04 2.17
C GLU A 277 6.37 -11.53 1.62
N GLY A 278 5.51 -11.01 2.48
CA GLY A 278 4.18 -10.56 2.10
C GLY A 278 4.19 -9.34 1.20
N PHE A 279 4.99 -8.32 1.53
CA PHE A 279 5.11 -7.15 0.66
C PHE A 279 5.78 -7.48 -0.67
N THR A 280 6.77 -8.37 -0.69
CA THR A 280 7.44 -8.79 -1.93
C THR A 280 6.53 -9.61 -2.83
N SER A 281 5.70 -10.48 -2.26
CA SER A 281 4.91 -11.47 -3.01
C SER A 281 3.54 -10.97 -3.42
N MET A 282 2.92 -10.07 -2.63
CA MET A 282 1.51 -9.69 -2.81
C MET A 282 1.31 -8.23 -3.23
N PHE A 283 2.37 -7.44 -3.40
CA PHE A 283 2.28 -6.03 -3.77
C PHE A 283 3.16 -5.69 -4.97
N GLU A 284 2.67 -4.79 -5.81
CA GLU A 284 3.49 -4.14 -6.84
C GLU A 284 4.68 -3.41 -6.20
N GLY A 285 5.83 -3.42 -6.87
CA GLY A 285 7.04 -2.73 -6.40
C GLY A 285 7.64 -3.27 -5.10
N GLY A 286 7.21 -4.45 -4.62
CA GLY A 286 7.68 -5.02 -3.36
C GLY A 286 7.23 -4.23 -2.12
N ALA A 287 6.11 -3.51 -2.24
CA ALA A 287 5.22 -2.94 -1.20
C ALA A 287 4.45 -1.77 -1.81
N SER A 288 5.18 -0.88 -2.49
CA SER A 288 4.66 0.35 -3.05
C SER A 288 5.44 0.78 -4.28
N ILE A 289 4.74 1.46 -5.18
CA ILE A 289 5.33 2.24 -6.27
C ILE A 289 5.32 3.71 -5.84
N VAL A 290 6.46 4.38 -5.94
CA VAL A 290 6.57 5.80 -5.56
C VAL A 290 6.43 6.67 -6.81
N ALA A 291 5.71 7.78 -6.71
CA ALA A 291 5.61 8.75 -7.81
C ALA A 291 6.98 9.35 -8.17
N ASP A 292 7.14 9.81 -9.41
CA ASP A 292 8.41 10.32 -9.95
C ASP A 292 9.02 11.46 -9.11
N ASP A 293 8.20 12.27 -8.43
CA ASP A 293 8.65 13.38 -7.57
C ASP A 293 8.91 12.97 -6.11
N GLY A 294 8.68 11.70 -5.77
CA GLY A 294 8.81 11.14 -4.42
C GLY A 294 7.71 11.53 -3.44
N SER A 295 6.64 12.22 -3.88
CA SER A 295 5.65 12.79 -2.97
C SER A 295 4.65 11.78 -2.41
N ILE A 296 4.33 10.73 -3.18
CA ILE A 296 3.30 9.75 -2.81
C ILE A 296 3.74 8.30 -3.05
N ALA A 297 3.50 7.45 -2.05
CA ALA A 297 3.64 6.00 -2.16
C ALA A 297 2.29 5.33 -2.48
N VAL A 298 2.26 4.53 -3.53
CA VAL A 298 1.05 3.87 -4.04
C VAL A 298 1.11 2.37 -3.75
N LEU A 299 0.21 1.89 -2.89
CA LEU A 299 0.07 0.47 -2.55
C LEU A 299 -0.92 -0.19 -3.51
N ALA A 300 -0.46 -1.19 -4.27
CA ALA A 300 -1.30 -1.94 -5.20
C ALA A 300 -1.06 -3.45 -5.05
N GLY A 301 -2.13 -4.23 -4.93
CA GLY A 301 -2.05 -5.68 -4.79
C GLY A 301 -1.63 -6.38 -6.09
N SER A 302 -0.69 -7.31 -5.99
CA SER A 302 -0.22 -8.20 -7.05
C SER A 302 -0.26 -9.65 -6.54
N ALA A 303 -1.46 -10.18 -6.35
CA ALA A 303 -1.74 -11.54 -5.91
C ALA A 303 -2.99 -12.08 -6.64
N TRP A 304 -3.28 -13.38 -6.55
CA TRP A 304 -4.61 -13.89 -6.91
C TRP A 304 -5.70 -13.14 -6.15
N GLY A 305 -6.69 -12.60 -6.84
CA GLY A 305 -7.71 -11.68 -6.29
C GLY A 305 -7.31 -10.19 -6.28
N GLY A 306 -6.09 -9.87 -6.70
CA GLY A 306 -5.56 -8.50 -6.84
C GLY A 306 -5.64 -7.69 -5.54
N GLY A 307 -5.99 -6.40 -5.67
CA GLY A 307 -6.20 -5.51 -4.51
C GLY A 307 -7.27 -6.00 -3.52
N GLY A 308 -8.22 -6.81 -3.96
CA GLY A 308 -9.23 -7.41 -3.07
C GLY A 308 -8.66 -8.41 -2.06
N THR A 309 -7.45 -8.93 -2.32
CA THR A 309 -6.75 -9.84 -1.39
C THR A 309 -6.08 -9.07 -0.25
N VAL A 310 -5.60 -7.85 -0.50
CA VAL A 310 -4.81 -7.04 0.45
C VAL A 310 -5.54 -5.79 0.96
N ASN A 311 -6.80 -5.55 0.58
CA ASN A 311 -7.59 -4.43 1.14
C ASN A 311 -8.18 -4.74 2.53
N TRP A 312 -8.79 -3.73 3.14
CA TRP A 312 -9.26 -3.74 4.54
C TRP A 312 -10.79 -3.88 4.69
N SER A 313 -11.44 -4.58 3.76
CA SER A 313 -12.89 -4.86 3.74
C SER A 313 -13.86 -3.66 3.65
N ALA A 314 -13.37 -2.43 3.81
CA ALA A 314 -14.15 -1.20 3.78
C ALA A 314 -15.03 -1.11 2.51
N SER A 315 -16.33 -0.95 2.72
CA SER A 315 -17.35 -1.00 1.67
C SER A 315 -18.27 0.21 1.75
N LEU A 316 -18.07 1.15 0.82
CA LEU A 316 -18.85 2.38 0.70
C LEU A 316 -19.38 2.51 -0.73
N GLN A 317 -20.65 2.86 -0.88
CA GLN A 317 -21.22 3.17 -2.19
C GLN A 317 -20.77 4.57 -2.67
N THR A 318 -20.68 4.73 -4.00
CA THR A 318 -20.39 6.02 -4.63
C THR A 318 -21.43 7.06 -4.23
N GLN A 319 -20.96 8.22 -3.74
CA GLN A 319 -21.86 9.27 -3.27
C GLN A 319 -22.66 9.91 -4.41
N ASN A 320 -23.88 10.39 -4.09
CA ASN A 320 -24.78 10.94 -5.10
C ASN A 320 -24.18 12.13 -5.85
N PHE A 321 -23.49 13.06 -5.17
CA PHE A 321 -22.88 14.21 -5.84
C PHE A 321 -21.81 13.82 -6.88
N VAL A 322 -21.05 12.75 -6.62
CA VAL A 322 -20.09 12.20 -7.60
C VAL A 322 -20.82 11.54 -8.77
N ARG A 323 -21.91 10.81 -8.49
CA ARG A 323 -22.74 10.19 -9.54
C ARG A 323 -23.35 11.24 -10.46
N GLN A 324 -23.82 12.37 -9.90
CA GLN A 324 -24.33 13.51 -10.66
C GLN A 324 -23.23 14.14 -11.52
N GLU A 325 -22.04 14.41 -10.95
CA GLU A 325 -20.88 14.92 -11.70
C GLU A 325 -20.56 14.02 -12.91
N TRP A 326 -20.55 12.70 -12.71
CA TRP A 326 -20.29 11.76 -13.80
C TRP A 326 -21.43 11.75 -14.84
N ALA A 327 -22.69 11.82 -14.41
CA ALA A 327 -23.83 11.89 -15.32
C ALA A 327 -23.80 13.15 -16.19
N GLU A 328 -23.53 14.32 -15.59
CA GLU A 328 -23.39 15.61 -16.28
C GLU A 328 -22.24 15.61 -17.30
N SER A 329 -21.22 14.77 -17.10
CA SER A 329 -20.14 14.57 -18.08
C SER A 329 -20.53 13.75 -19.32
N GLY A 330 -21.80 13.33 -19.43
CA GLY A 330 -22.35 12.55 -20.53
C GLY A 330 -22.44 11.04 -20.25
N LEU A 331 -22.51 10.64 -18.97
CA LEU A 331 -22.61 9.25 -18.53
C LEU A 331 -23.86 9.05 -17.65
N PRO A 332 -25.09 9.21 -18.20
CA PRO A 332 -26.35 9.17 -17.43
C PRO A 332 -26.60 7.84 -16.71
N PHE A 333 -25.86 6.78 -17.07
CA PHE A 333 -25.85 5.51 -16.36
C PHE A 333 -25.66 5.69 -14.84
N PHE A 334 -24.76 6.56 -14.39
CA PHE A 334 -24.43 6.66 -12.97
C PHE A 334 -25.56 7.20 -12.09
N THR A 335 -26.55 7.89 -12.66
CA THR A 335 -27.76 8.34 -11.96
C THR A 335 -28.98 7.47 -12.27
N SER A 336 -28.83 6.41 -13.06
CA SER A 336 -29.92 5.49 -13.43
C SER A 336 -30.22 4.45 -12.35
N SER A 337 -31.40 3.82 -12.43
CA SER A 337 -31.75 2.65 -11.61
C SER A 337 -30.80 1.48 -11.87
N ALA A 338 -30.37 1.26 -13.11
CA ALA A 338 -29.48 0.16 -13.47
C ALA A 338 -28.13 0.19 -12.72
N PHE A 339 -27.59 1.38 -12.44
CA PHE A 339 -26.40 1.49 -11.62
C PHE A 339 -26.68 1.19 -10.15
N GLN A 340 -27.83 1.65 -9.61
CA GLN A 340 -28.24 1.32 -8.25
C GLN A 340 -28.47 -0.19 -8.09
N GLU A 341 -29.17 -0.83 -9.02
CA GLU A 341 -29.38 -2.28 -9.03
C GLU A 341 -28.06 -3.06 -9.06
N SER A 342 -27.04 -2.53 -9.75
CA SER A 342 -25.71 -3.12 -9.76
C SER A 342 -25.01 -2.96 -8.41
N LEU A 343 -25.13 -1.79 -7.76
CA LEU A 343 -24.64 -1.58 -6.40
C LEU A 343 -25.32 -2.53 -5.40
N ASP A 344 -26.63 -2.67 -5.47
CA ASP A 344 -27.42 -3.50 -4.55
C ASP A 344 -27.10 -4.99 -4.71
N ARG A 345 -26.98 -5.49 -5.96
CA ARG A 345 -26.53 -6.88 -6.21
C ARG A 345 -25.15 -7.15 -5.65
N ILE A 346 -24.20 -6.23 -5.81
CA ILE A 346 -22.85 -6.37 -5.24
C ILE A 346 -22.90 -6.32 -3.72
N TRP A 347 -23.72 -5.45 -3.15
CA TRP A 347 -23.90 -5.32 -1.70
C TRP A 347 -24.39 -6.63 -1.08
N GLU A 348 -25.40 -7.25 -1.70
CA GLU A 348 -25.96 -8.54 -1.30
C GLU A 348 -24.97 -9.69 -1.51
N LEU A 349 -24.37 -9.78 -2.71
CA LEU A 349 -23.40 -10.83 -3.06
C LEU A 349 -22.24 -10.93 -2.06
N LEU A 350 -21.78 -9.78 -1.58
CA LEU A 350 -20.65 -9.69 -0.67
C LEU A 350 -21.05 -9.77 0.80
N GLY A 351 -22.35 -9.78 1.11
CA GLY A 351 -22.90 -9.68 2.46
C GLY A 351 -22.28 -8.50 3.21
N VAL A 352 -22.47 -7.31 2.65
CA VAL A 352 -21.93 -6.07 3.24
C VAL A 352 -22.86 -5.58 4.35
N ASP A 353 -22.32 -5.45 5.55
CA ASP A 353 -23.06 -4.92 6.70
C ASP A 353 -22.16 -4.16 7.68
N SER A 354 -22.78 -3.50 8.66
CA SER A 354 -22.10 -2.82 9.77
C SER A 354 -22.42 -3.40 11.15
N ASP A 355 -23.29 -4.40 11.22
CA ASP A 355 -23.84 -4.92 12.47
C ASP A 355 -22.85 -5.85 13.18
N HIS A 356 -21.93 -6.46 12.43
CA HIS A 356 -20.94 -7.41 12.94
C HIS A 356 -19.53 -6.82 13.10
N ILE A 357 -19.42 -5.49 13.13
CA ILE A 357 -18.13 -4.80 13.19
C ILE A 357 -17.55 -4.83 14.61
N GLN A 358 -16.29 -5.26 14.72
CA GLN A 358 -15.46 -5.03 15.90
C GLN A 358 -14.50 -3.87 15.66
N HIS A 359 -14.81 -2.70 16.22
CA HIS A 359 -13.95 -1.53 16.08
C HIS A 359 -12.61 -1.74 16.80
N SER A 360 -11.50 -1.56 16.08
CA SER A 360 -10.18 -1.40 16.71
C SER A 360 -10.11 -0.14 17.57
N THR A 361 -9.09 -0.03 18.42
CA THR A 361 -8.90 1.16 19.27
C THR A 361 -8.81 2.45 18.46
N SER A 362 -8.06 2.47 17.35
CA SER A 362 -8.00 3.64 16.47
C SER A 362 -9.39 4.06 15.96
N ASN A 363 -10.21 3.09 15.56
CA ASN A 363 -11.56 3.34 15.11
C ASN A 363 -12.46 3.91 16.23
N ARG A 364 -12.34 3.39 17.45
CA ARG A 364 -13.06 3.89 18.64
C ARG A 364 -12.64 5.31 19.01
N VAL A 365 -11.33 5.61 18.97
CA VAL A 365 -10.79 6.96 19.20
C VAL A 365 -11.39 7.95 18.19
N ILE A 366 -11.48 7.57 16.92
CA ILE A 366 -12.11 8.41 15.90
C ILE A 366 -13.59 8.66 16.21
N LEU A 367 -14.38 7.62 16.49
CA LEU A 367 -15.82 7.76 16.75
C LEU A 367 -16.10 8.62 17.99
N GLU A 368 -15.42 8.31 19.09
CA GLU A 368 -15.65 8.98 20.37
C GLU A 368 -15.13 10.42 20.35
N GLY A 369 -13.95 10.65 19.77
CA GLY A 369 -13.44 12.00 19.59
C GLY A 369 -14.31 12.84 18.63
N ALA A 370 -14.79 12.25 17.54
CA ALA A 370 -15.75 12.92 16.66
C ALA A 370 -17.06 13.27 17.39
N ARG A 371 -17.60 12.36 18.21
CA ARG A 371 -18.79 12.58 19.03
C ARG A 371 -18.59 13.76 19.99
N LYS A 372 -17.46 13.81 20.71
CA LYS A 372 -17.11 14.90 21.63
C LYS A 372 -17.01 16.27 20.93
N LEU A 373 -16.61 16.29 19.66
CA LEU A 373 -16.40 17.51 18.86
C LEU A 373 -17.60 17.88 17.97
N GLY A 374 -18.67 17.07 17.96
CA GLY A 374 -19.83 17.29 17.10
C GLY A 374 -19.55 17.03 15.61
N PHE A 375 -18.52 16.24 15.29
CA PHE A 375 -18.23 15.84 13.91
C PHE A 375 -19.14 14.69 13.46
N ALA A 376 -19.60 14.73 12.21
CA ALA A 376 -20.38 13.66 11.60
C ALA A 376 -19.48 12.45 11.31
N ALA A 377 -19.58 11.42 12.14
CA ALA A 377 -18.88 10.15 11.99
C ALA A 377 -19.85 8.98 11.96
N LYS A 378 -19.46 7.90 11.26
CA LYS A 378 -20.25 6.67 11.17
C LYS A 378 -19.36 5.44 11.00
N ALA A 379 -19.94 4.27 11.25
CA ALA A 379 -19.32 3.00 10.89
C ALA A 379 -19.20 2.87 9.36
N VAL A 380 -18.13 2.20 8.92
CA VAL A 380 -17.87 1.82 7.53
C VAL A 380 -18.22 0.34 7.38
N PRO A 381 -19.25 -0.02 6.60
CA PRO A 381 -19.63 -1.40 6.37
C PRO A 381 -18.49 -2.26 5.80
N GLN A 382 -18.51 -3.55 6.08
CA GLN A 382 -17.47 -4.50 5.65
C GLN A 382 -18.06 -5.62 4.78
N ASN A 383 -17.31 -6.07 3.76
CA ASN A 383 -17.70 -7.21 2.91
C ASN A 383 -17.31 -8.55 3.55
N THR A 384 -17.96 -8.93 4.64
CA THR A 384 -17.59 -10.11 5.44
C THR A 384 -18.61 -11.24 5.35
N GLY A 385 -19.60 -11.12 4.46
CA GLY A 385 -20.62 -12.15 4.27
C GLY A 385 -21.60 -12.22 5.43
N ASN A 386 -21.97 -11.07 6.02
CA ASN A 386 -22.84 -10.97 7.20
C ASN A 386 -22.30 -11.72 8.42
N ALA A 387 -20.99 -11.68 8.63
CA ALA A 387 -20.31 -12.37 9.71
C ALA A 387 -19.23 -11.51 10.34
N GLU A 388 -18.94 -11.80 11.62
CA GLU A 388 -17.85 -11.16 12.35
C GLU A 388 -16.50 -11.47 11.71
N HIS A 389 -15.66 -10.43 11.62
CA HIS A 389 -14.32 -10.52 11.05
C HIS A 389 -13.38 -9.58 11.81
N ASP A 390 -12.94 -10.05 12.97
CA ASP A 390 -11.91 -9.39 13.75
C ASP A 390 -10.52 -9.71 13.17
N CYS A 391 -10.03 -8.81 12.31
CA CYS A 391 -8.71 -8.95 11.71
C CYS A 391 -8.08 -7.57 11.40
N PRO A 392 -6.96 -7.22 12.06
CA PRO A 392 -6.21 -5.99 11.79
C PRO A 392 -5.18 -6.17 10.66
N LEU A 393 -4.96 -7.40 10.20
CA LEU A 393 -3.89 -7.78 9.26
C LEU A 393 -4.42 -8.14 7.87
N CYS A 394 -5.62 -7.70 7.50
CA CYS A 394 -6.19 -7.95 6.16
C CYS A 394 -5.29 -7.46 5.02
N THR A 395 -4.39 -6.51 5.32
CA THR A 395 -3.36 -6.06 4.38
C THR A 395 -2.36 -7.14 3.98
N MET A 396 -2.22 -8.19 4.80
CA MET A 396 -1.35 -9.35 4.58
C MET A 396 -2.14 -10.58 4.11
N GLY A 397 -3.39 -10.40 3.66
CA GLY A 397 -4.29 -11.48 3.30
C GLY A 397 -5.31 -11.81 4.39
N CYS A 398 -6.21 -12.77 4.12
CA CYS A 398 -7.26 -13.18 5.04
C CYS A 398 -7.19 -14.69 5.28
N VAL A 399 -6.46 -15.09 6.32
CA VAL A 399 -6.28 -16.50 6.70
C VAL A 399 -7.60 -17.19 7.08
N GLY A 400 -8.58 -16.43 7.58
CA GLY A 400 -9.90 -16.95 7.94
C GLY A 400 -10.90 -17.01 6.79
N CYS A 401 -10.55 -16.57 5.57
CA CYS A 401 -11.45 -16.53 4.41
C CYS A 401 -12.82 -15.84 4.65
N GLN A 402 -12.93 -15.00 5.69
CA GLN A 402 -14.17 -14.29 6.05
C GLN A 402 -14.37 -13.07 5.16
N LYS A 403 -13.30 -12.30 4.88
CA LYS A 403 -13.34 -11.20 3.92
C LYS A 403 -13.70 -11.71 2.51
N LYS A 404 -14.83 -11.25 1.97
CA LYS A 404 -15.37 -11.62 0.65
C LYS A 404 -14.70 -10.84 -0.49
N GLY A 405 -13.37 -10.87 -0.53
CA GLY A 405 -12.60 -10.46 -1.72
C GLY A 405 -12.73 -11.48 -2.85
N PRO A 406 -12.21 -11.20 -4.06
CA PRO A 406 -12.47 -12.03 -5.24
C PRO A 406 -12.15 -13.51 -5.07
N ALA A 407 -11.03 -13.84 -4.42
CA ALA A 407 -10.59 -15.21 -4.15
C ALA A 407 -11.51 -16.00 -3.19
N ALA A 408 -12.32 -15.30 -2.39
CA ALA A 408 -13.27 -15.90 -1.43
C ALA A 408 -14.75 -15.71 -1.83
N SER A 409 -15.02 -15.08 -2.98
CA SER A 409 -16.37 -14.81 -3.48
C SER A 409 -16.45 -14.99 -5.00
N THR A 410 -16.25 -13.92 -5.78
CA THR A 410 -16.56 -13.89 -7.22
C THR A 410 -15.81 -14.93 -8.06
N LEU A 411 -14.55 -15.22 -7.74
CA LEU A 411 -13.78 -16.26 -8.45
C LEU A 411 -14.24 -17.67 -8.06
N VAL A 412 -14.73 -17.84 -6.83
CA VAL A 412 -15.34 -19.10 -6.38
C VAL A 412 -16.63 -19.36 -7.16
N ASP A 413 -17.47 -18.35 -7.34
CA ASP A 413 -18.70 -18.49 -8.12
C ASP A 413 -18.39 -18.71 -9.61
N ALA A 414 -17.39 -18.02 -10.17
CA ALA A 414 -16.90 -18.29 -11.52
C ALA A 414 -16.42 -19.75 -11.67
N ALA A 415 -15.69 -20.28 -10.68
CA ALA A 415 -15.21 -21.66 -10.70
C ALA A 415 -16.38 -22.66 -10.69
N LYS A 416 -17.38 -22.43 -9.82
CA LYS A 416 -18.60 -23.24 -9.76
C LYS A 416 -19.40 -23.20 -11.06
N ALA A 417 -19.35 -22.08 -11.79
CA ALA A 417 -19.96 -21.93 -13.10
C ALA A 417 -19.10 -22.49 -14.27
N GLY A 418 -17.94 -23.09 -13.98
CA GLY A 418 -17.09 -23.74 -14.98
C GLY A 418 -16.02 -22.86 -15.62
N ALA A 419 -15.71 -21.68 -15.03
CA ALA A 419 -14.56 -20.90 -15.46
C ALA A 419 -13.25 -21.65 -15.17
N VAL A 420 -12.28 -21.47 -16.07
CA VAL A 420 -10.94 -22.05 -15.98
C VAL A 420 -9.93 -20.97 -15.59
N PHE A 421 -8.88 -21.34 -14.86
CA PHE A 421 -7.93 -20.40 -14.29
C PHE A 421 -6.48 -20.71 -14.70
N MET A 422 -5.67 -19.67 -14.83
CA MET A 422 -4.23 -19.77 -15.03
C MET A 422 -3.52 -18.65 -14.28
N GLU A 423 -2.72 -19.01 -13.30
CA GLU A 423 -1.82 -18.10 -12.59
C GLU A 423 -0.42 -18.10 -13.20
N GLY A 424 0.43 -17.14 -12.82
CA GLY A 424 1.78 -16.97 -13.38
C GLY A 424 1.81 -16.54 -14.85
N PHE A 425 0.70 -16.08 -15.43
CA PHE A 425 0.59 -15.62 -16.81
C PHE A 425 0.76 -14.10 -16.92
N HIS A 426 1.92 -13.66 -17.38
CA HIS A 426 2.17 -12.28 -17.74
C HIS A 426 1.66 -12.00 -19.16
N ALA A 427 0.61 -11.18 -19.29
CA ALA A 427 0.08 -10.76 -20.59
C ALA A 427 1.00 -9.74 -21.29
N ASP A 428 1.58 -10.13 -22.43
CA ASP A 428 2.47 -9.28 -23.22
C ASP A 428 1.64 -8.24 -24.00
N ARG A 429 0.64 -8.71 -24.76
CA ARG A 429 -0.25 -7.88 -25.59
C ARG A 429 -1.51 -8.60 -26.08
N VAL A 430 -2.56 -7.84 -26.36
CA VAL A 430 -3.77 -8.29 -27.06
C VAL A 430 -3.48 -8.51 -28.54
N LEU A 431 -4.07 -9.55 -29.11
CA LEU A 431 -4.01 -9.91 -30.52
C LEU A 431 -5.25 -9.40 -31.26
N PHE A 432 -5.07 -8.99 -32.52
CA PHE A 432 -6.16 -8.47 -33.34
C PHE A 432 -6.17 -9.10 -34.73
N LYS A 433 -7.38 -9.29 -35.25
CA LYS A 433 -7.65 -9.48 -36.68
C LYS A 433 -8.05 -8.14 -37.29
N LYS A 434 -7.74 -7.92 -38.58
CA LYS A 434 -8.27 -6.78 -39.33
C LYS A 434 -9.76 -7.00 -39.59
N GLY A 435 -10.61 -6.09 -39.13
CA GLY A 435 -12.03 -6.06 -39.45
C GLY A 435 -12.35 -4.97 -40.49
N SER A 436 -13.55 -5.02 -41.06
CA SER A 436 -14.05 -4.01 -42.01
C SER A 436 -14.13 -2.60 -41.41
N ASN A 437 -14.42 -2.48 -40.11
CA ASN A 437 -14.60 -1.20 -39.38
C ASN A 437 -13.74 -1.09 -38.11
N GLY A 438 -12.45 -1.43 -38.19
CA GLY A 438 -11.50 -1.30 -37.06
C GLY A 438 -10.85 -2.62 -36.64
N GLN A 439 -10.25 -2.65 -35.45
CA GLN A 439 -9.56 -3.83 -34.94
C GLN A 439 -10.55 -4.76 -34.23
N VAL A 440 -10.49 -6.07 -34.51
CA VAL A 440 -11.29 -7.08 -33.80
C VAL A 440 -10.34 -7.88 -32.93
N ALA A 441 -10.55 -7.86 -31.61
CA ALA A 441 -9.78 -8.67 -30.68
C ALA A 441 -9.90 -10.15 -31.05
N SER A 442 -8.80 -10.88 -30.94
CA SER A 442 -8.76 -12.30 -31.28
C SER A 442 -8.02 -13.15 -30.24
N GLY A 443 -7.75 -12.57 -29.07
CA GLY A 443 -7.03 -13.24 -27.99
C GLY A 443 -5.92 -12.39 -27.37
N VAL A 444 -5.06 -13.06 -26.61
CA VAL A 444 -3.91 -12.48 -25.92
C VAL A 444 -2.70 -13.40 -26.07
N VAL A 445 -1.51 -12.82 -26.15
CA VAL A 445 -0.25 -13.55 -26.05
C VAL A 445 0.48 -13.11 -24.79
N GLY A 446 1.13 -14.06 -24.13
CA GLY A 446 1.88 -13.81 -22.91
C GLY A 446 2.88 -14.90 -22.58
N THR A 447 3.50 -14.73 -21.42
CA THR A 447 4.44 -15.68 -20.85
C THR A 447 3.83 -16.29 -19.60
N TRP A 448 3.63 -17.60 -19.62
CA TRP A 448 3.27 -18.37 -18.44
C TRP A 448 4.52 -18.86 -17.73
N THR A 449 4.54 -18.73 -16.40
CA THR A 449 5.60 -19.24 -15.52
C THR A 449 4.95 -20.17 -14.50
N SER A 450 5.34 -21.45 -14.53
CA SER A 450 4.77 -22.45 -13.63
C SER A 450 4.97 -22.07 -12.17
N ARG A 451 4.08 -22.59 -11.32
CA ARG A 451 4.34 -22.62 -9.90
C ARG A 451 5.46 -23.65 -9.65
N ASP A 452 6.54 -23.22 -9.03
CA ASP A 452 7.61 -24.11 -8.58
C ASP A 452 7.24 -24.81 -7.26
N ALA A 453 8.11 -25.71 -6.78
CA ALA A 453 7.94 -26.41 -5.51
C ALA A 453 7.85 -25.46 -4.28
N TYR A 454 8.21 -24.19 -4.45
CA TYR A 454 8.18 -23.14 -3.43
C TYR A 454 7.09 -22.10 -3.72
N LEU A 455 5.98 -22.56 -4.29
CA LEU A 455 4.79 -21.76 -4.53
C LEU A 455 5.00 -20.61 -5.53
N GLY A 456 5.90 -20.78 -6.51
CA GLY A 456 6.07 -19.84 -7.63
C GLY A 456 6.91 -18.62 -7.27
N THR A 457 7.64 -18.69 -6.16
CA THR A 457 8.41 -17.55 -5.66
C THR A 457 9.85 -17.60 -6.14
N THR A 458 10.52 -18.76 -6.20
CA THR A 458 11.97 -18.82 -6.45
C THR A 458 12.33 -18.77 -7.93
N GLY A 459 11.48 -19.27 -8.83
CA GLY A 459 11.64 -19.16 -10.28
C GLY A 459 12.82 -19.95 -10.87
N THR A 460 13.64 -20.63 -10.06
CA THR A 460 14.84 -21.37 -10.47
C THR A 460 14.53 -22.68 -11.20
N ASP A 461 13.47 -23.36 -10.78
CA ASP A 461 12.97 -24.60 -11.41
C ASP A 461 11.65 -24.37 -12.18
N ALA A 462 11.25 -23.11 -12.35
CA ALA A 462 9.98 -22.77 -12.97
C ALA A 462 10.04 -22.96 -14.49
N VAL A 463 9.06 -23.69 -15.02
CA VAL A 463 8.85 -23.84 -16.45
C VAL A 463 8.28 -22.54 -17.01
N LYS A 464 8.96 -21.97 -18.01
CA LYS A 464 8.47 -20.79 -18.73
C LYS A 464 8.01 -21.19 -20.13
N ARG A 465 6.77 -20.83 -20.47
CA ARG A 465 6.18 -21.11 -21.79
C ARG A 465 5.55 -19.84 -22.35
N LYS A 466 5.73 -19.61 -23.65
CA LYS A 466 4.85 -18.68 -24.37
C LYS A 466 3.49 -19.34 -24.54
N ALA A 467 2.42 -18.61 -24.28
CA ALA A 467 1.06 -19.09 -24.54
C ALA A 467 0.26 -18.05 -25.34
N ILE A 468 -0.54 -18.54 -26.27
CA ILE A 468 -1.45 -17.80 -27.12
C ILE A 468 -2.86 -18.26 -26.76
N ILE A 469 -3.61 -17.39 -26.12
CA ILE A 469 -5.01 -17.65 -25.77
C ILE A 469 -5.85 -16.99 -26.84
N LYS A 470 -6.51 -17.78 -27.69
CA LYS A 470 -7.47 -17.29 -28.68
C LYS A 470 -8.83 -17.12 -28.02
N ALA A 471 -9.42 -15.95 -28.20
CA ALA A 471 -10.76 -15.62 -27.69
C ALA A 471 -11.43 -14.61 -28.62
N SER A 472 -12.76 -14.66 -28.74
CA SER A 472 -13.54 -13.65 -29.46
C SER A 472 -13.70 -12.37 -28.63
N THR A 473 -13.65 -12.52 -27.31
CA THR A 473 -13.72 -11.42 -26.34
C THR A 473 -12.50 -11.42 -25.42
N VAL A 474 -11.91 -10.25 -25.24
CA VAL A 474 -10.81 -9.98 -24.32
C VAL A 474 -11.25 -8.91 -23.32
N ILE A 475 -11.19 -9.24 -22.03
CA ILE A 475 -11.46 -8.30 -20.94
C ILE A 475 -10.16 -8.00 -20.23
N VAL A 476 -9.76 -6.74 -20.23
CA VAL A 476 -8.60 -6.24 -19.48
C VAL A 476 -9.08 -5.81 -18.09
N ALA A 477 -8.52 -6.43 -17.05
CA ALA A 477 -8.86 -6.17 -15.65
C ALA A 477 -7.58 -6.13 -14.77
N CYS A 478 -6.51 -5.55 -15.30
CA CYS A 478 -5.19 -5.50 -14.66
C CYS A 478 -5.04 -4.36 -13.62
N GLY A 479 -6.08 -3.54 -13.44
CA GLY A 479 -6.07 -2.39 -12.54
C GLY A 479 -5.46 -1.12 -13.15
N SER A 480 -5.67 0.01 -12.47
CA SER A 480 -5.33 1.35 -12.97
C SER A 480 -3.85 1.59 -13.25
N LEU A 481 -2.95 0.77 -12.71
CA LEU A 481 -1.52 0.88 -13.01
C LEU A 481 -1.14 0.09 -14.27
N GLN A 482 -1.74 -1.07 -14.53
CA GLN A 482 -1.27 -2.03 -15.54
C GLN A 482 -2.16 -2.11 -16.79
N SER A 483 -3.47 -1.94 -16.65
CA SER A 483 -4.41 -1.94 -17.79
C SER A 483 -4.02 -0.95 -18.89
N PRO A 484 -3.70 0.33 -18.62
CA PRO A 484 -3.24 1.24 -19.66
C PRO A 484 -1.95 0.77 -20.34
N LEU A 485 -0.99 0.22 -19.59
CA LEU A 485 0.27 -0.28 -20.14
C LEU A 485 0.04 -1.49 -21.06
N LEU A 486 -0.86 -2.40 -20.71
CA LEU A 486 -1.24 -3.50 -21.60
C LEU A 486 -1.86 -2.99 -22.91
N LEU A 487 -2.73 -1.96 -22.84
CA LEU A 487 -3.31 -1.34 -24.05
C LEU A 487 -2.24 -0.68 -24.92
N LEU A 488 -1.26 -0.01 -24.32
CA LEU A 488 -0.11 0.59 -25.03
C LEU A 488 0.75 -0.50 -25.72
N ARG A 489 1.09 -1.59 -25.01
CA ARG A 489 1.83 -2.73 -25.59
C ARG A 489 1.04 -3.43 -26.71
N SER A 490 -0.29 -3.35 -26.64
CA SER A 490 -1.23 -3.84 -27.67
C SER A 490 -1.37 -2.90 -28.87
N ARG A 491 -0.62 -1.79 -28.89
CA ARG A 491 -0.59 -0.78 -29.96
C ARG A 491 -1.93 -0.07 -30.19
N ILE A 492 -2.76 0.02 -29.15
CA ILE A 492 -3.98 0.85 -29.20
C ILE A 492 -3.56 2.32 -29.22
N LYS A 493 -4.02 3.06 -30.23
CA LYS A 493 -3.74 4.49 -30.39
C LYS A 493 -4.85 5.32 -29.80
N ASN A 494 -4.69 5.71 -28.54
CA ASN A 494 -5.59 6.67 -27.89
C ASN A 494 -4.76 7.53 -26.90
N PRO A 495 -4.73 8.87 -27.06
CA PRO A 495 -3.88 9.74 -26.24
C PRO A 495 -4.31 9.82 -24.77
N HIS A 496 -5.49 9.31 -24.42
CA HIS A 496 -6.00 9.28 -23.04
C HIS A 496 -5.52 8.07 -22.24
N ILE A 497 -4.95 7.05 -22.89
CA ILE A 497 -4.44 5.86 -22.19
C ILE A 497 -3.34 6.27 -21.20
N GLY A 498 -3.52 5.87 -19.94
CA GLY A 498 -2.59 6.17 -18.85
C GLY A 498 -2.81 7.52 -18.20
N ARG A 499 -3.57 8.44 -18.80
CA ARG A 499 -3.88 9.76 -18.20
C ARG A 499 -5.08 9.65 -17.27
N ASN A 500 -5.37 10.70 -16.51
CA ASN A 500 -6.56 10.76 -15.64
C ASN A 500 -6.43 9.85 -14.39
N LEU A 501 -5.21 9.69 -13.87
CA LEU A 501 -4.95 8.93 -12.65
C LEU A 501 -5.43 9.72 -11.43
N TYR A 502 -6.35 9.16 -10.65
CA TYR A 502 -6.72 9.65 -9.33
C TYR A 502 -6.23 8.69 -8.26
N LEU A 503 -5.80 9.24 -7.12
CA LEU A 503 -5.13 8.47 -6.06
C LEU A 503 -5.76 8.59 -4.68
N HIS A 504 -6.65 9.54 -4.41
CA HIS A 504 -7.05 9.89 -3.04
C HIS A 504 -5.85 10.05 -2.08
N PRO A 505 -5.01 11.09 -2.24
CA PRO A 505 -3.81 11.24 -1.44
C PRO A 505 -4.16 11.39 0.05
N VAL A 506 -3.41 10.68 0.90
CA VAL A 506 -3.59 10.74 2.36
C VAL A 506 -2.33 11.24 3.05
N ILE A 507 -2.49 12.07 4.08
CA ILE A 507 -1.47 12.27 5.13
C ILE A 507 -1.84 11.41 6.32
N ILE A 508 -0.84 10.75 6.88
CA ILE A 508 -0.96 9.88 8.06
C ILE A 508 -0.58 10.67 9.31
N ALA A 509 -1.30 10.42 10.40
CA ALA A 509 -0.98 10.89 11.74
C ALA A 509 -1.04 9.76 12.77
N ALA A 510 -0.29 9.90 13.87
CA ALA A 510 -0.29 8.99 15.00
C ALA A 510 -0.49 9.76 16.31
N ALA A 511 -1.40 9.28 17.15
CA ALA A 511 -1.56 9.71 18.53
C ALA A 511 -0.96 8.66 19.45
N VAL A 512 -0.13 9.07 20.40
CA VAL A 512 0.43 8.20 21.45
C VAL A 512 -0.32 8.44 22.75
N PHE A 513 -0.75 7.38 23.43
CA PHE A 513 -1.44 7.43 24.71
C PHE A 513 -0.51 6.94 25.84
N ASP A 514 -0.83 7.32 27.08
CA ASP A 514 -0.12 6.79 28.25
C ASP A 514 -0.51 5.32 28.51
N GLU A 515 -1.74 4.94 28.16
CA GLU A 515 -2.26 3.57 28.24
C GLU A 515 -2.06 2.79 26.92
N LYS A 516 -1.90 1.47 27.05
CA LYS A 516 -1.75 0.58 25.89
C LYS A 516 -3.02 0.55 25.05
N THR A 517 -2.87 0.70 23.73
CA THR A 517 -4.02 0.78 22.81
C THR A 517 -4.37 -0.56 22.19
N HIS A 518 -3.52 -1.59 22.33
CA HIS A 518 -3.65 -2.87 21.62
C HIS A 518 -3.95 -2.68 20.11
N PRO A 519 -3.05 -2.03 19.34
CA PRO A 519 -3.35 -1.56 17.98
C PRO A 519 -3.63 -2.68 16.97
N TRP A 520 -3.25 -3.91 17.31
CA TRP A 520 -3.43 -5.14 16.54
C TRP A 520 -4.62 -5.98 17.05
N GLN A 521 -5.68 -5.32 17.53
CA GLN A 521 -6.97 -5.93 17.82
C GLN A 521 -8.10 -5.12 17.16
N GLY A 522 -9.17 -5.78 16.74
CA GLY A 522 -10.26 -5.17 15.99
C GLY A 522 -9.95 -5.05 14.50
N SER A 523 -11.00 -4.84 13.71
CA SER A 523 -10.88 -4.74 12.25
C SER A 523 -10.34 -3.37 11.84
N ALA A 524 -9.49 -3.36 10.80
CA ALA A 524 -8.98 -2.13 10.19
C ALA A 524 -10.11 -1.38 9.42
N LEU A 525 -10.02 -0.05 9.37
CA LEU A 525 -10.90 0.86 8.61
C LEU A 525 -12.41 0.52 8.77
N THR A 526 -12.93 0.71 9.96
CA THR A 526 -14.35 0.49 10.28
C THR A 526 -15.10 1.78 10.59
N THR A 527 -14.45 2.93 10.50
CA THR A 527 -15.05 4.24 10.82
C THR A 527 -14.59 5.31 9.84
N VAL A 528 -15.45 6.30 9.64
CA VAL A 528 -15.19 7.46 8.80
C VAL A 528 -15.80 8.72 9.40
N VAL A 529 -15.05 9.83 9.38
CA VAL A 529 -15.55 11.18 9.64
C VAL A 529 -15.77 11.89 8.31
N ASN A 530 -16.99 12.39 8.12
CA ASN A 530 -17.46 13.02 6.88
C ASN A 530 -17.55 14.54 6.94
N SER A 531 -17.40 15.17 8.12
CA SER A 531 -17.55 16.63 8.29
C SER A 531 -16.70 17.47 7.33
N PHE A 532 -15.60 16.91 6.82
CA PHE A 532 -14.63 17.59 5.97
C PHE A 532 -14.68 17.12 4.51
N GLU A 533 -15.67 16.31 4.10
CA GLU A 533 -15.67 15.70 2.75
C GLU A 533 -16.07 16.67 1.63
N ASN A 534 -16.68 17.80 1.99
CA ASN A 534 -17.25 18.78 1.06
C ASN A 534 -16.86 20.22 1.44
N LEU A 535 -15.57 20.50 1.53
CA LEU A 535 -15.04 21.82 1.94
C LEU A 535 -15.20 22.90 0.87
N ASP A 536 -15.35 22.52 -0.40
CA ASP A 536 -15.56 23.47 -1.50
C ASP A 536 -17.03 23.62 -1.93
N GLY A 537 -17.96 22.91 -1.30
CA GLY A 537 -19.38 22.87 -1.69
C GLY A 537 -19.68 22.03 -2.94
N HIS A 538 -18.67 21.45 -3.59
CA HIS A 538 -18.77 20.65 -4.81
C HIS A 538 -18.30 19.20 -4.64
N GLY A 539 -18.25 18.72 -3.40
CA GLY A 539 -17.89 17.37 -3.05
C GLY A 539 -16.39 17.11 -3.02
N HIS A 540 -15.55 18.15 -2.89
CA HIS A 540 -14.13 18.00 -2.63
C HIS A 540 -13.77 18.41 -1.20
N GLY A 541 -12.96 17.57 -0.56
CA GLY A 541 -12.61 17.67 0.83
C GLY A 541 -11.81 16.43 1.24
N ALA A 542 -11.69 16.22 2.56
CA ALA A 542 -11.03 15.05 3.12
C ALA A 542 -11.95 14.26 4.08
N LYS A 543 -11.69 12.96 4.19
CA LYS A 543 -12.28 12.07 5.19
C LYS A 543 -11.24 11.67 6.21
N ILE A 544 -11.67 11.39 7.43
CA ILE A 544 -10.78 10.85 8.49
C ILE A 544 -11.15 9.40 8.73
N GLU A 545 -10.17 8.51 8.61
CA GLU A 545 -10.33 7.06 8.78
C GLU A 545 -9.15 6.48 9.56
N ALA A 546 -9.28 5.24 10.05
CA ALA A 546 -8.17 4.52 10.69
C ALA A 546 -7.57 3.46 9.75
N PRO A 547 -6.26 3.52 9.44
CA PRO A 547 -5.60 2.49 8.63
C PRO A 547 -5.28 1.23 9.44
N ALA A 548 -4.78 0.18 8.78
CA ALA A 548 -4.22 -0.99 9.44
C ALA A 548 -2.90 -0.64 10.18
N MET A 549 -2.69 -1.22 11.36
CA MET A 549 -1.54 -0.94 12.23
C MET A 549 -0.35 -1.89 11.97
N VAL A 550 0.17 -1.90 10.74
CA VAL A 550 1.32 -2.76 10.37
C VAL A 550 2.65 -2.00 10.49
N PRO A 551 3.62 -2.44 11.33
CA PRO A 551 4.86 -1.70 11.60
C PRO A 551 5.65 -1.32 10.35
N ALA A 552 5.95 -2.30 9.49
CA ALA A 552 6.71 -2.08 8.25
C ALA A 552 5.94 -1.28 7.18
N MET A 553 4.64 -1.02 7.38
CA MET A 553 3.84 -0.14 6.53
C MET A 553 3.80 1.29 7.06
N LEU A 554 3.60 1.48 8.37
CA LEU A 554 3.35 2.79 8.97
C LEU A 554 4.61 3.52 9.42
N LEU A 555 5.46 2.88 10.23
CA LEU A 555 6.64 3.53 10.84
C LEU A 555 7.56 4.22 9.80
N PRO A 556 7.83 3.61 8.62
CA PRO A 556 8.72 4.22 7.64
C PRO A 556 8.20 5.54 7.05
N THR A 557 6.90 5.82 7.14
CA THR A 557 6.30 7.06 6.60
C THR A 557 6.54 8.28 7.49
N PHE A 558 6.83 8.09 8.78
CA PHE A 558 7.07 9.20 9.72
C PHE A 558 8.46 9.83 9.52
N PRO A 559 8.61 11.15 9.75
CA PRO A 559 9.88 11.84 9.57
C PRO A 559 10.98 11.24 10.43
N TRP A 560 12.18 11.11 9.88
CA TRP A 560 13.37 10.73 10.64
C TRP A 560 14.05 12.01 11.14
N ARG A 561 14.22 12.15 12.46
CA ARG A 561 14.96 13.29 13.05
C ARG A 561 16.40 12.90 13.38
N ASP A 562 16.53 11.77 14.08
CA ASP A 562 17.76 11.02 14.29
C ASP A 562 17.43 9.55 14.64
N GLY A 563 18.46 8.71 14.72
CA GLY A 563 18.29 7.28 14.96
C GLY A 563 17.74 6.91 16.35
N LEU A 564 18.04 7.70 17.39
CA LEU A 564 17.50 7.47 18.73
C LEU A 564 16.03 7.91 18.79
N ASP A 565 15.71 9.09 18.27
CA ASP A 565 14.33 9.60 18.17
C ASP A 565 13.43 8.59 17.44
N PHE A 566 13.89 8.08 16.30
CA PHE A 566 13.11 7.12 15.51
C PHE A 566 12.90 5.78 16.24
N LYS A 567 13.91 5.26 16.96
CA LYS A 567 13.76 4.06 17.79
C LYS A 567 12.83 4.28 18.99
N LEU A 568 12.90 5.44 19.65
CA LEU A 568 12.00 5.80 20.76
C LEU A 568 10.56 6.01 20.28
N PHE A 569 10.36 6.56 19.09
CA PHE A 569 9.04 6.69 18.47
C PHE A 569 8.47 5.32 18.11
N SER A 570 9.27 4.49 17.44
CA SER A 570 8.86 3.14 16.99
C SER A 570 8.48 2.22 18.15
N SER A 571 9.16 2.34 19.30
CA SER A 571 8.87 1.53 20.49
C SER A 571 7.57 1.92 21.21
N LYS A 572 6.92 3.03 20.84
CA LYS A 572 5.62 3.47 21.37
C LYS A 572 4.43 2.91 20.57
N MET A 573 4.67 2.11 19.51
CA MET A 573 3.62 1.75 18.56
C MET A 573 2.45 0.98 19.19
N ASP A 574 2.69 0.21 20.25
CA ASP A 574 1.69 -0.50 21.06
C ASP A 574 0.78 0.42 21.90
N HIS A 575 1.12 1.70 21.99
CA HIS A 575 0.35 2.78 22.61
C HIS A 575 -0.20 3.77 21.57
N MET A 576 -0.14 3.44 20.28
CA MET A 576 -0.58 4.34 19.21
C MET A 576 -2.03 4.07 18.77
N SER A 577 -2.72 5.14 18.38
CA SER A 577 -3.81 5.11 17.41
C SER A 577 -3.43 5.93 16.19
N THR A 578 -3.92 5.57 15.01
CA THR A 578 -3.55 6.25 13.76
C THR A 578 -4.75 6.76 12.97
N PHE A 579 -4.49 7.78 12.18
CA PHE A 579 -5.46 8.48 11.36
C PHE A 579 -4.89 8.65 9.94
N ILE A 580 -5.76 8.57 8.94
CA ILE A 580 -5.49 9.04 7.59
C ILE A 580 -6.46 10.16 7.22
N THR A 581 -5.97 11.12 6.44
CA THR A 581 -6.74 12.26 5.92
C THR A 581 -6.92 12.12 4.42
N LEU A 582 -7.93 11.36 4.02
CA LEU A 582 -8.14 10.96 2.64
C LEU A 582 -8.83 12.06 1.85
N ALA A 583 -8.11 12.73 0.94
CA ALA A 583 -8.68 13.77 0.08
C ALA A 583 -9.29 13.19 -1.21
N ARG A 584 -10.47 13.65 -1.60
CA ARG A 584 -10.99 13.41 -2.96
C ARG A 584 -10.26 14.33 -3.94
N ASP A 585 -9.20 13.82 -4.57
CA ASP A 585 -8.33 14.61 -5.41
C ASP A 585 -9.03 15.17 -6.65
N LYS A 586 -8.85 16.47 -6.87
CA LYS A 586 -9.46 17.19 -7.99
C LYS A 586 -8.65 17.09 -9.28
N HIS A 587 -7.33 17.07 -9.16
CA HIS A 587 -6.42 17.12 -10.30
C HIS A 587 -5.75 15.76 -10.53
N PRO A 588 -5.88 15.16 -11.73
CA PRO A 588 -5.33 13.85 -11.99
C PRO A 588 -3.86 13.90 -12.39
N GLY A 589 -3.17 12.77 -12.19
CA GLY A 589 -1.87 12.46 -12.78
C GLY A 589 -1.97 11.53 -13.99
N ARG A 590 -0.90 10.75 -14.20
CA ARG A 590 -0.83 9.70 -15.21
C ARG A 590 0.06 8.53 -14.79
N VAL A 591 -0.11 7.40 -15.46
CA VAL A 591 0.84 6.28 -15.52
C VAL A 591 1.37 6.08 -16.93
N TYR A 592 2.59 5.59 -17.04
CA TYR A 592 3.28 5.36 -18.31
C TYR A 592 4.34 4.26 -18.16
N PRO A 593 4.75 3.57 -19.25
CA PRO A 593 5.85 2.63 -19.17
C PRO A 593 7.18 3.37 -18.99
N ASP A 594 8.03 2.86 -18.12
CA ASP A 594 9.43 3.26 -17.99
C ASP A 594 10.15 3.07 -19.34
N PRO A 595 10.97 4.03 -19.80
CA PRO A 595 11.63 3.93 -21.10
C PRO A 595 12.69 2.83 -21.18
N ASP A 596 13.27 2.39 -20.06
CA ASP A 596 14.36 1.41 -20.06
C ASP A 596 13.84 -0.03 -20.01
N ASP A 597 12.85 -0.30 -19.15
CA ASP A 597 12.36 -1.67 -18.92
C ASP A 597 10.83 -1.87 -19.06
N GLY A 598 10.09 -0.79 -19.30
CA GLY A 598 8.64 -0.84 -19.53
C GLY A 598 7.78 -1.07 -18.28
N ARG A 599 8.37 -1.13 -17.08
CA ARG A 599 7.60 -1.18 -15.82
C ARG A 599 6.78 0.10 -15.65
N VAL A 600 5.70 0.02 -14.89
CA VAL A 600 4.84 1.19 -14.64
C VAL A 600 5.62 2.30 -13.93
N ARG A 601 5.48 3.54 -14.38
CA ARG A 601 5.83 4.77 -13.65
C ARG A 601 4.59 5.57 -13.33
N VAL A 602 4.65 6.32 -12.24
CA VAL A 602 3.56 7.15 -11.74
C VAL A 602 4.01 8.60 -11.75
N ASN A 603 3.33 9.44 -12.53
CA ASN A 603 3.51 10.88 -12.50
C ASN A 603 2.27 11.52 -11.87
N TYR A 604 2.40 11.88 -10.60
CA TYR A 604 1.32 12.44 -9.80
C TYR A 604 1.92 13.28 -8.67
N THR A 605 1.33 14.44 -8.41
CA THR A 605 1.66 15.30 -7.28
C THR A 605 0.36 15.77 -6.64
N PRO A 606 0.15 15.56 -5.32
CA PRO A 606 -1.02 16.11 -4.63
C PRO A 606 -1.15 17.61 -4.85
N SER A 607 -2.30 18.05 -5.38
CA SER A 607 -2.45 19.43 -5.81
C SER A 607 -2.44 20.40 -4.62
N ILE A 608 -2.19 21.69 -4.87
CA ILE A 608 -2.30 22.73 -3.84
C ILE A 608 -3.71 22.74 -3.23
N PHE A 609 -4.72 22.53 -4.07
CA PHE A 609 -6.12 22.50 -3.66
C PHE A 609 -6.38 21.35 -2.67
N ASP A 610 -5.98 20.13 -3.02
CA ASP A 610 -6.19 18.95 -2.17
C ASP A 610 -5.40 19.06 -0.86
N ARG A 611 -4.15 19.56 -0.93
CA ARG A 611 -3.30 19.74 0.25
C ARG A 611 -3.87 20.74 1.26
N ARG A 612 -4.63 21.75 0.82
CA ARG A 612 -5.32 22.66 1.75
C ARG A 612 -6.43 21.96 2.52
N HIS A 613 -7.21 21.11 1.84
CA HIS A 613 -8.27 20.33 2.49
C HIS A 613 -7.71 19.27 3.46
N ILE A 614 -6.58 18.66 3.11
CA ILE A 614 -5.86 17.73 3.99
C ILE A 614 -5.46 18.40 5.31
N VAL A 615 -5.02 19.66 5.28
CA VAL A 615 -4.66 20.40 6.52
C VAL A 615 -5.84 20.51 7.48
N GLU A 616 -7.04 20.83 6.99
CA GLU A 616 -8.22 20.96 7.86
C GLU A 616 -8.62 19.62 8.50
N ALA A 617 -8.55 18.52 7.75
CA ALA A 617 -8.77 17.18 8.32
C ALA A 617 -7.65 16.79 9.30
N LEU A 618 -6.40 17.19 9.05
CA LEU A 618 -5.28 16.91 9.96
C LEU A 618 -5.39 17.69 11.28
N VAL A 619 -5.89 18.93 11.23
CA VAL A 619 -6.24 19.70 12.43
C VAL A 619 -7.32 18.97 13.23
N ALA A 620 -8.35 18.46 12.57
CA ALA A 620 -9.40 17.69 13.22
C ALA A 620 -8.87 16.37 13.82
N CYS A 621 -7.93 15.68 13.18
CA CYS A 621 -7.24 14.53 13.77
C CYS A 621 -6.50 14.90 15.08
N ALA A 622 -5.81 16.04 15.11
CA ALA A 622 -5.12 16.51 16.31
C ALA A 622 -6.10 16.83 17.45
N GLN A 623 -7.24 17.46 17.12
CA GLN A 623 -8.31 17.73 18.08
C GLN A 623 -8.94 16.44 18.62
N ILE A 624 -9.25 15.48 17.74
CA ILE A 624 -9.77 14.15 18.11
C ILE A 624 -8.79 13.46 19.06
N ALA A 625 -7.50 13.42 18.71
CA ALA A 625 -6.47 12.83 19.56
C ALA A 625 -6.40 13.51 20.94
N TYR A 626 -6.41 14.84 20.98
CA TYR A 626 -6.34 15.61 22.21
C TYR A 626 -7.52 15.33 23.15
N VAL A 627 -8.77 15.41 22.66
CA VAL A 627 -9.97 15.14 23.49
C VAL A 627 -10.13 13.66 23.85
N SER A 628 -9.34 12.80 23.22
CA SER A 628 -9.25 11.37 23.53
C SER A 628 -8.15 11.08 24.55
N GLY A 629 -7.39 12.08 25.01
CA GLY A 629 -6.36 11.92 26.03
C GLY A 629 -4.97 11.57 25.49
N ALA A 630 -4.70 11.80 24.21
CA ALA A 630 -3.37 11.53 23.65
C ALA A 630 -2.29 12.41 24.33
N ARG A 631 -1.15 11.78 24.65
CA ARG A 631 0.06 12.43 25.16
C ARG A 631 0.85 13.10 24.05
N GLU A 632 0.91 12.47 22.88
CA GLU A 632 1.66 12.99 21.72
C GLU A 632 0.81 12.90 20.46
N PHE A 633 0.97 13.86 19.55
CA PHE A 633 0.41 13.81 18.20
C PHE A 633 1.51 14.07 17.16
N HIS A 634 1.67 13.11 16.25
CA HIS A 634 2.69 13.09 15.21
C HIS A 634 2.03 13.08 13.83
N THR A 635 2.69 13.69 12.84
CA THR A 635 2.26 13.67 11.44
C THR A 635 3.42 13.26 10.54
N THR A 636 3.08 12.73 9.36
CA THR A 636 4.02 12.44 8.27
C THR A 636 4.54 13.69 7.54
N TYR A 637 4.17 14.89 8.00
CA TYR A 637 4.74 16.14 7.54
C TYR A 637 5.99 16.53 8.37
N GLY A 638 7.16 16.48 7.73
CA GLY A 638 8.47 16.64 8.36
C GLY A 638 8.77 18.01 8.95
N ASP A 639 8.11 19.06 8.45
CA ASP A 639 8.28 20.44 8.96
C ASP A 639 7.44 20.72 10.22
N MET A 640 6.63 19.75 10.68
CA MET A 640 5.84 19.90 11.90
C MET A 640 6.47 19.09 13.05
N PRO A 641 6.89 19.75 14.16
CA PRO A 641 7.25 19.02 15.37
C PRO A 641 6.01 18.31 15.94
N PRO A 642 6.20 17.25 16.74
CA PRO A 642 5.07 16.59 17.35
C PRO A 642 4.47 17.52 18.40
N PHE A 643 3.14 17.52 18.51
CA PHE A 643 2.52 18.11 19.69
C PHE A 643 2.75 17.17 20.87
N VAL A 644 3.29 17.69 21.97
CA VAL A 644 3.51 16.94 23.22
C VAL A 644 2.73 17.64 24.32
N ARG A 645 1.83 16.90 24.94
CA ARG A 645 0.95 17.38 25.99
C ARG A 645 1.69 17.45 27.32
N ASP A 646 1.56 18.57 28.03
CA ASP A 646 2.13 18.75 29.36
C ASP A 646 1.60 17.68 30.34
N GLN A 647 2.44 17.23 31.27
CA GLN A 647 2.05 16.24 32.28
C GLN A 647 0.96 16.77 33.20
N ASP A 648 0.98 18.07 33.49
CA ASP A 648 0.05 18.76 34.39
C ASP A 648 -1.23 19.26 33.68
N ASP A 649 -1.38 18.99 32.38
CA ASP A 649 -2.56 19.37 31.61
C ASP A 649 -3.79 18.52 32.02
N SER A 650 -4.69 19.13 32.79
CA SER A 650 -5.95 18.53 33.26
C SER A 650 -6.93 18.21 32.13
N GLY A 651 -6.76 18.83 30.95
CA GLY A 651 -7.67 18.72 29.81
C GLY A 651 -8.98 19.47 29.92
N GLU A 652 -9.17 20.27 30.98
CA GLU A 652 -10.39 21.05 31.20
C GLU A 652 -10.67 22.04 30.05
N ASP A 653 -9.63 22.64 29.47
CA ASP A 653 -9.76 23.57 28.34
C ASP A 653 -10.20 22.90 27.03
N GLY A 654 -10.20 21.56 26.97
CA GLY A 654 -10.51 20.81 25.76
C GLY A 654 -9.70 21.31 24.56
N ILE A 655 -10.35 21.47 23.41
CA ILE A 655 -9.68 21.96 22.20
C ILE A 655 -9.21 23.43 22.30
N ASN A 656 -9.64 24.20 23.30
CA ASN A 656 -9.23 25.59 23.49
C ASN A 656 -7.88 25.73 24.21
N ASN A 657 -7.26 24.62 24.60
CA ASN A 657 -5.92 24.61 25.18
C ASN A 657 -4.94 25.44 24.35
N ALA A 658 -4.24 26.37 25.01
CA ALA A 658 -3.40 27.36 24.32
C ALA A 658 -2.23 26.73 23.54
N ALA A 659 -1.63 25.66 24.07
CA ALA A 659 -0.54 24.96 23.40
C ALA A 659 -1.02 24.21 22.14
N LEU A 660 -2.18 23.56 22.23
CA LEU A 660 -2.81 22.92 21.07
C LEU A 660 -3.18 23.96 20.00
N GLN A 661 -3.77 25.09 20.40
CA GLN A 661 -4.14 26.16 19.46
C GLN A 661 -2.91 26.79 18.79
N ALA A 662 -1.80 26.96 19.52
CA ALA A 662 -0.54 27.41 18.93
C ALA A 662 0.00 26.42 17.89
N TRP A 663 -0.03 25.11 18.20
CA TRP A 663 0.37 24.05 17.27
C TRP A 663 -0.53 24.02 16.02
N ILE A 664 -1.85 24.16 16.19
CA ILE A 664 -2.81 24.24 15.08
C ILE A 664 -2.56 25.48 14.21
N ALA A 665 -2.29 26.63 14.82
CA ALA A 665 -1.99 27.87 14.11
C ALA A 665 -0.70 27.74 13.27
N GLU A 666 0.35 27.11 13.83
CA GLU A 666 1.57 26.82 13.08
C GLU A 666 1.30 25.85 11.91
N LEU A 667 0.54 24.77 12.13
CA LEU A 667 0.20 23.82 11.06
C LEU A 667 -0.57 24.52 9.92
N ARG A 668 -1.58 25.34 10.25
CA ARG A 668 -2.33 26.13 9.26
C ARG A 668 -1.44 27.14 8.54
N GLY A 669 -0.47 27.73 9.24
CA GLY A 669 0.55 28.61 8.66
C GLY A 669 1.45 27.92 7.61
N LYS A 670 1.54 26.59 7.65
CA LYS A 670 2.27 25.77 6.66
C LYS A 670 1.37 25.26 5.52
N SER A 671 0.12 25.72 5.41
CA SER A 671 -0.80 25.33 4.34
C SER A 671 -0.54 26.14 3.05
N PRO A 672 -0.44 25.50 1.86
CA PRO A 672 -0.48 24.05 1.63
C PRO A 672 0.83 23.36 2.04
N LEU A 673 0.73 22.14 2.57
CA LEU A 673 1.90 21.35 3.00
C LEU A 673 2.94 21.20 1.89
N ASN A 674 4.24 21.38 2.18
CA ASN A 674 5.29 21.20 1.17
C ASN A 674 5.43 19.71 0.77
N VAL A 675 5.27 19.38 -0.52
CA VAL A 675 5.38 18.00 -1.03
C VAL A 675 6.75 17.37 -0.83
N GLU A 676 7.83 18.15 -0.77
CA GLU A 676 9.16 17.62 -0.49
C GLU A 676 9.36 17.26 0.99
N GLN A 677 8.52 17.79 1.88
CA GLN A 677 8.55 17.52 3.33
C GLN A 677 7.40 16.62 3.77
N SER A 678 6.55 16.18 2.84
CA SER A 678 5.43 15.27 3.09
C SER A 678 5.71 13.89 2.50
N MET A 679 5.26 12.85 3.20
CA MET A 679 5.09 11.51 2.63
C MET A 679 3.60 11.21 2.55
N PHE A 680 3.01 11.37 1.35
CA PHE A 680 1.63 10.97 1.12
C PHE A 680 1.57 9.46 0.81
N ALA A 681 0.41 8.85 1.04
CA ALA A 681 0.15 7.47 0.63
C ALA A 681 -1.17 7.36 -0.14
N SER A 682 -1.33 6.26 -0.86
CA SER A 682 -2.58 5.90 -1.53
C SER A 682 -2.71 4.38 -1.67
N ALA A 683 -3.93 3.88 -1.46
CA ALA A 683 -4.35 2.54 -1.84
C ALA A 683 -5.48 2.57 -2.91
N HIS A 684 -5.75 3.73 -3.51
CA HIS A 684 -6.93 3.96 -4.35
C HIS A 684 -6.54 4.44 -5.75
N GLN A 685 -6.20 3.52 -6.66
CA GLN A 685 -5.79 3.89 -8.02
C GLN A 685 -6.97 3.83 -8.98
N MET A 686 -7.30 4.93 -9.67
CA MET A 686 -8.49 5.04 -10.52
C MET A 686 -8.23 5.80 -11.83
N GLY A 687 -9.05 5.56 -12.84
CA GLY A 687 -9.29 6.49 -13.96
C GLY A 687 -8.34 6.46 -15.16
N THR A 688 -7.31 5.62 -15.18
CA THR A 688 -6.26 5.63 -16.23
C THR A 688 -6.68 5.09 -17.60
N CYS A 689 -7.85 4.46 -17.68
CA CYS A 689 -8.55 4.09 -18.91
C CYS A 689 -9.97 4.70 -18.91
N ARG A 690 -10.10 5.96 -18.51
CA ARG A 690 -11.38 6.62 -18.22
C ARG A 690 -12.49 6.31 -19.23
N MET A 691 -13.69 6.08 -18.71
CA MET A 691 -14.95 6.01 -19.44
C MET A 691 -15.39 7.41 -19.87
N GLY A 692 -16.10 7.51 -20.99
CA GLY A 692 -16.70 8.76 -21.44
C GLY A 692 -17.50 8.60 -22.72
N ALA A 693 -18.21 9.65 -23.11
CA ALA A 693 -19.15 9.61 -24.24
C ALA A 693 -18.49 9.60 -25.64
N SER A 694 -17.17 9.81 -25.76
CA SER A 694 -16.49 9.79 -27.06
C SER A 694 -15.00 9.46 -26.99
N ALA A 695 -14.49 8.83 -28.05
CA ALA A 695 -13.05 8.53 -28.21
C ALA A 695 -12.13 9.75 -28.14
N ARG A 696 -12.66 10.96 -28.40
CA ARG A 696 -11.92 12.22 -28.26
C ARG A 696 -11.63 12.58 -26.81
N LYS A 697 -12.38 12.03 -25.85
CA LYS A 697 -12.29 12.36 -24.43
C LYS A 697 -12.05 11.14 -23.54
N SER A 698 -12.17 9.91 -24.02
CA SER A 698 -12.06 8.72 -23.16
C SER A 698 -11.31 7.56 -23.83
N VAL A 699 -10.96 6.55 -23.03
CA VAL A 699 -10.35 5.29 -23.50
C VAL A 699 -11.40 4.24 -23.81
N VAL A 700 -12.44 4.17 -22.97
CA VAL A 700 -13.58 3.29 -23.18
C VAL A 700 -14.88 4.06 -23.39
N ASP A 701 -15.79 3.44 -24.12
CA ASP A 701 -17.17 3.90 -24.27
C ASP A 701 -17.99 3.59 -23.01
N PRO A 702 -19.25 4.07 -22.90
CA PRO A 702 -20.08 3.81 -21.72
C PRO A 702 -20.26 2.34 -21.38
N ASN A 703 -20.10 1.42 -22.35
CA ASN A 703 -20.18 -0.03 -22.16
C ASN A 703 -18.82 -0.67 -21.83
N CYS A 704 -17.85 0.13 -21.37
CA CYS A 704 -16.48 -0.32 -21.07
C CYS A 704 -15.71 -0.88 -22.27
N ARG A 705 -16.19 -0.71 -23.51
CA ARG A 705 -15.49 -1.17 -24.71
C ARG A 705 -14.42 -0.17 -25.12
N VAL A 706 -13.23 -0.65 -25.46
CA VAL A 706 -12.13 0.20 -25.94
C VAL A 706 -12.49 0.80 -27.29
N TRP A 707 -12.40 2.13 -27.42
CA TRP A 707 -12.71 2.83 -28.67
C TRP A 707 -11.88 2.32 -29.85
N GLY A 708 -12.51 2.24 -31.03
CA GLY A 708 -11.86 1.78 -32.26
C GLY A 708 -11.66 0.26 -32.35
N THR A 709 -12.21 -0.49 -31.38
CA THR A 709 -12.09 -1.95 -31.33
C THR A 709 -13.46 -2.63 -31.21
N ARG A 710 -13.49 -3.92 -31.56
CA ARG A 710 -14.58 -4.85 -31.22
C ARG A 710 -14.00 -6.01 -30.42
N GLY A 711 -14.73 -6.49 -29.42
CA GLY A 711 -14.30 -7.61 -28.59
C GLY A 711 -13.23 -7.28 -27.55
N LEU A 712 -12.88 -6.01 -27.33
CA LEU A 712 -11.92 -5.59 -26.29
C LEU A 712 -12.59 -4.63 -25.30
N TYR A 713 -12.55 -5.00 -24.02
CA TYR A 713 -13.18 -4.28 -22.92
C TYR A 713 -12.20 -4.06 -21.78
N VAL A 714 -12.45 -3.04 -20.95
CA VAL A 714 -11.72 -2.82 -19.69
C VAL A 714 -12.72 -2.85 -18.55
N MET A 715 -12.55 -3.75 -17.59
CA MET A 715 -13.46 -3.92 -16.44
C MET A 715 -12.66 -3.89 -15.14
N ASP A 716 -12.17 -2.72 -14.78
CA ASP A 716 -11.50 -2.45 -13.51
C ASP A 716 -11.59 -0.94 -13.14
N ALA A 717 -11.00 -0.52 -12.02
CA ALA A 717 -11.07 0.86 -11.54
C ALA A 717 -10.43 1.90 -12.49
N SER A 718 -9.70 1.48 -13.52
CA SER A 718 -9.14 2.39 -14.51
C SER A 718 -10.22 3.09 -15.34
N VAL A 719 -11.44 2.56 -15.39
CA VAL A 719 -12.52 3.17 -16.19
C VAL A 719 -13.22 4.34 -15.50
N PHE A 720 -12.88 4.64 -14.24
CA PHE A 720 -13.58 5.70 -13.48
C PHE A 720 -13.45 7.07 -14.18
N PRO A 721 -14.52 7.86 -14.28
CA PRO A 721 -14.44 9.20 -14.88
C PRO A 721 -13.58 10.18 -14.05
N SER A 722 -13.75 10.17 -12.74
CA SER A 722 -12.96 10.95 -11.76
C SER A 722 -12.82 10.20 -10.43
N ALA A 723 -12.18 10.81 -9.42
CA ALA A 723 -12.09 10.27 -8.07
C ALA A 723 -13.49 10.01 -7.45
N SER A 724 -13.69 8.83 -6.87
CA SER A 724 -14.99 8.41 -6.29
C SER A 724 -15.32 9.06 -4.95
N GLY A 725 -14.33 9.64 -4.26
CA GLY A 725 -14.47 10.18 -2.90
C GLY A 725 -14.65 9.14 -1.78
N VAL A 726 -14.67 7.85 -2.14
CA VAL A 726 -14.79 6.69 -1.22
C VAL A 726 -13.89 5.54 -1.71
N ASN A 727 -13.69 4.50 -0.91
CA ASN A 727 -12.93 3.33 -1.35
C ASN A 727 -13.51 2.76 -2.67
N PRO A 728 -12.69 2.53 -3.72
CA PRO A 728 -13.20 2.33 -5.08
C PRO A 728 -13.78 0.93 -5.34
N MET A 729 -13.68 -0.01 -4.38
CA MET A 729 -14.02 -1.41 -4.60
C MET A 729 -15.48 -1.61 -5.04
N ILE A 730 -16.45 -1.09 -4.28
CA ILE A 730 -17.88 -1.29 -4.56
C ILE A 730 -18.27 -0.65 -5.88
N THR A 731 -17.81 0.57 -6.15
CA THR A 731 -18.02 1.27 -7.43
C THR A 731 -17.45 0.47 -8.60
N ASN A 732 -16.25 -0.09 -8.45
CA ASN A 732 -15.59 -0.89 -9.49
C ASN A 732 -16.36 -2.17 -9.78
N LEU A 733 -16.76 -2.90 -8.74
CA LEU A 733 -17.56 -4.12 -8.87
C LEU A 733 -18.90 -3.85 -9.55
N ALA A 734 -19.59 -2.75 -9.22
CA ALA A 734 -20.87 -2.39 -9.84
C ALA A 734 -20.72 -2.02 -11.33
N ILE A 735 -19.65 -1.31 -11.71
CA ILE A 735 -19.36 -1.03 -13.13
C ILE A 735 -19.07 -2.32 -13.89
N ALA A 736 -18.27 -3.22 -13.30
CA ALA A 736 -17.96 -4.52 -13.90
C ALA A 736 -19.21 -5.40 -14.05
N ASP A 737 -20.09 -5.44 -13.04
CA ASP A 737 -21.34 -6.21 -13.07
C ASP A 737 -22.24 -5.78 -14.23
N TRP A 738 -22.46 -4.47 -14.34
CA TRP A 738 -23.24 -3.92 -15.43
C TRP A 738 -22.60 -4.17 -16.79
N ALA A 739 -21.29 -3.95 -16.94
CA ALA A 739 -20.62 -4.09 -18.23
C ALA A 739 -20.61 -5.55 -18.72
N SER A 740 -20.37 -6.51 -17.82
CA SER A 740 -20.36 -7.93 -18.18
C SER A 740 -21.76 -8.46 -18.55
N ARG A 741 -22.81 -7.98 -17.86
CA ARG A 741 -24.20 -8.38 -18.16
C ARG A 741 -24.72 -7.77 -19.47
N ASN A 742 -24.32 -6.55 -19.80
CA ASN A 742 -24.65 -5.98 -21.11
C ASN A 742 -23.92 -6.69 -22.25
N LEU A 743 -22.70 -7.16 -21.99
CA LEU A 743 -21.97 -7.96 -22.96
C LEU A 743 -22.76 -9.22 -23.32
N GLU A 744 -23.21 -9.98 -22.32
CA GLU A 744 -24.08 -11.16 -22.47
C GLU A 744 -25.30 -10.87 -23.38
N GLN A 745 -26.04 -9.80 -23.09
CA GLN A 745 -27.24 -9.44 -23.84
C GLN A 745 -26.94 -9.05 -25.29
N SER A 746 -25.77 -8.47 -25.56
CA SER A 746 -25.36 -8.05 -26.90
C SER A 746 -24.94 -9.23 -27.79
N THR A 747 -24.35 -10.28 -27.20
CA THR A 747 -23.91 -11.48 -27.91
C THR A 747 -25.02 -12.50 -28.09
N ALA A 748 -26.04 -12.53 -27.22
CA ALA A 748 -27.25 -13.35 -27.41
C ALA A 748 -28.16 -12.86 -28.56
N ARG A 749 -27.92 -11.66 -29.12
CA ARG A 749 -28.66 -11.06 -30.24
C ARG A 749 -27.95 -11.21 -31.61
N LEU A 750 -26.84 -11.95 -31.65
CA LEU A 750 -26.11 -12.34 -32.87
C LEU A 750 -26.30 -13.83 -33.10
#